data_AF-A0A945SBG0-F1
#
_entry.id   AF-A0A945SBG0-F1
#
_cell.length_a   1.000
_cell.length_b   1.000
_cell.length_c   1.000
_cell.angle_alpha   90.00
_cell.angle_beta   90.00
_cell.angle_gamma   90.00
#
_symmetry.space_group_name_H-M   'P 1'
#
loop_
_entity.id
_entity.type
_entity.pdbx_description
1 polymer ?
#
loop_
_entity_poly.entity_id
_entity_poly.type
_entity_poly.pdbx_seq_one_letter_code
_entity_poly.pdbx_strand_id
1 'polypeptide(L)'
;MNDRHAATPRTTAARCLPLILLAAIAGRVIAADAPSVILFTDERPLAYLDLTEADAGALSVAEPVADFLRCFRVMTGHDLPRSGGKPRLFDPTPPEPTRFGCLVTGLRDASAYGAPNAQVALVVSPVRHFPGHPFAAPGEKVGWTCTWDKRQGKLTFTLTVANQAYYGPGYGPFTFASVEAEAPDFTAQGSLRMALDIRHAEGGCLRGNYAINGGPWVSTQWFNPVKAGADDRQPGTSDKNGPQMWDESWAQTWRGQATLHVTAYHPKGRKASVTVNQVRVTRGAAGLFASGFARAEAAQGNFAEWAVSPGQGQATPADSGAVLNPASGGWNTVGLRAQEESRIDPARTIPIRITLLDVPAQTSRFDPRTTQSFEVDVRENAVELRAFTALGLQNAFYHVLHQWGCRWVIPGPLGECIPKHTQLALPQGTVRITPRADTAMDRSAFPRWGNRNLGGWQHWLSGQHYWFYALPPKRHFAEHPEWYSLIGDKREPRQLCTSNPEVIAQMIRAAKAFLKRSPTAASFPMDPNDGIDFCQCADCTALDMPGATTNGAPSVTSRVLTFANAVANGIREEFPDRCVAFYAYWTHIDPPTRVTPEDNVVIIVCRSSHCLQHLTPDDTCPTSDFHALVQRWRNLTPNTYAYEYDPISWTGGLPCPTYLQMGRSLQHLFDEVGIKGSYSDGAQYAAHASTYINRYIARRMKLDPRQSPEAVLHDMCQHFFGPAAHSMEQYYLELAKTADTPHAGRTRVGGGSTFYHEMFPQGVVQAARRFLDQGLSLTGDQAPYAKRVAMVDLSQRYLEAYLGGVWAAQAGNYEAAMAGFDRMDGLIDTMEAPGFLDAVDARRRATTMRLKTLAEHFPQKLGFVTRWKLLGPFDNSDRNADVNRDRFEPIRSLDQSLRTADGAPLEWWDYESAGGLLNLERAFAHKPRAWTLSYAYAAVVYETPTPLVAQLRMDSFFPFRVSVNGNEAFHRQGLNADRPDRQLVDVKLVAGTNTIVVKLSQTQLTTNTFPWGLYLRIVAEGEDAAVLPETWSFRKDPQDVGTQQKWQNEGIDGDGWQPIRVPGAWEKTIGPYDGTGWYRVHFELPVEHRGAALRLAFRGVDEQAWVYLNGELVGERTTASTGKGIGEIWDQPFEIPLPPPQIRWGGKNLLVVKVHDSKFAGGLFRNVRLLLGE
;
A
#
# COMPACT_ATOMS: atom_id res chain seq x y z
N MET A 1 -57.14 44.55 11.15
CA MET A 1 -57.91 43.29 11.13
C MET A 1 -56.92 42.17 10.90
N ASN A 2 -56.47 41.66 12.04
CA ASN A 2 -55.86 40.39 12.41
C ASN A 2 -54.85 39.74 11.44
N ASP A 3 -53.57 39.58 11.77
CA ASP A 3 -52.58 40.28 12.61
C ASP A 3 -51.25 39.60 12.20
N ARG A 4 -50.32 40.31 11.55
CA ARG A 4 -49.04 40.80 12.13
C ARG A 4 -48.20 39.66 12.76
N HIS A 5 -46.95 39.42 12.36
CA HIS A 5 -45.85 40.37 12.49
C HIS A 5 -44.59 39.93 11.72
N ALA A 6 -44.04 40.87 10.96
CA ALA A 6 -42.61 41.01 10.74
C ALA A 6 -41.93 41.59 11.99
N ALA A 7 -40.67 41.23 12.25
CA ALA A 7 -39.59 42.18 12.57
C ALA A 7 -38.27 41.47 12.94
N THR A 8 -37.19 42.01 12.38
CA THR A 8 -35.77 41.89 12.75
C THR A 8 -35.46 42.30 14.19
N PRO A 9 -34.28 41.91 14.70
CA PRO A 9 -33.34 42.91 15.25
C PRO A 9 -31.88 42.64 14.80
N ARG A 10 -31.16 43.64 14.27
CA ARG A 10 -30.25 44.59 14.97
C ARG A 10 -29.04 43.97 15.71
N THR A 11 -27.91 43.94 14.99
CA THR A 11 -26.58 44.52 15.32
C THR A 11 -26.02 44.46 16.75
N THR A 12 -24.94 43.66 16.89
CA THR A 12 -23.61 43.95 17.50
C THR A 12 -23.51 44.62 18.88
N ALA A 13 -22.93 43.92 19.86
CA ALA A 13 -21.54 44.13 20.33
C ALA A 13 -21.19 43.31 21.59
N ALA A 14 -20.17 42.45 21.45
CA ALA A 14 -19.09 42.09 22.38
C ALA A 14 -19.34 41.95 23.91
N ARG A 15 -18.96 40.78 24.47
CA ARG A 15 -17.77 40.60 25.33
C ARG A 15 -17.59 39.15 25.85
N CYS A 16 -16.42 38.59 25.54
CA CYS A 16 -15.55 37.72 26.36
C CYS A 16 -16.05 36.35 26.90
N LEU A 17 -15.51 35.26 26.30
CA LEU A 17 -15.07 34.00 26.93
C LEU A 17 -13.96 34.26 28.00
N PRO A 18 -13.44 33.28 28.78
CA PRO A 18 -13.87 31.88 29.05
C PRO A 18 -13.70 31.43 30.54
N LEU A 19 -14.20 30.23 30.89
CA LEU A 19 -13.59 29.20 31.78
C LEU A 19 -14.65 28.31 32.46
N ILE A 20 -14.60 27.00 32.22
CA ILE A 20 -14.44 25.93 33.23
C ILE A 20 -14.39 24.57 32.52
N LEU A 21 -13.30 23.85 32.80
CA LEU A 21 -13.01 22.46 32.44
C LEU A 21 -12.95 21.67 33.77
N LEU A 22 -13.48 20.44 33.80
CA LEU A 22 -13.09 19.29 34.65
C LEU A 22 -13.02 19.43 36.19
N ALA A 23 -14.00 18.85 36.91
CA ALA A 23 -13.84 17.71 37.86
C ALA A 23 -14.99 17.63 38.90
N ALA A 24 -15.50 16.41 39.13
CA ALA A 24 -16.19 15.91 40.32
C ALA A 24 -17.32 16.76 40.98
N ILE A 25 -18.56 16.25 40.91
CA ILE A 25 -19.51 16.40 42.03
C ILE A 25 -20.11 15.03 42.35
N ALA A 26 -19.60 14.41 43.41
CA ALA A 26 -20.39 13.50 44.23
C ALA A 26 -21.40 14.35 45.02
N GLY A 27 -22.70 14.03 44.98
CA GLY A 27 -23.69 14.80 45.75
C GLY A 27 -25.18 14.55 45.50
N ARG A 28 -25.62 13.28 45.56
CA ARG A 28 -27.00 12.78 45.84
C ARG A 28 -28.13 12.85 44.76
N VAL A 29 -28.39 11.63 44.25
CA VAL A 29 -29.67 10.89 44.10
C VAL A 29 -30.68 11.36 43.04
N ILE A 30 -30.67 10.66 41.89
CA ILE A 30 -31.63 9.56 41.60
C ILE A 30 -30.81 8.42 40.96
N ALA A 31 -30.80 7.24 41.59
CA ALA A 31 -30.15 6.05 41.05
C ALA A 31 -30.96 5.52 39.86
N ALA A 32 -30.37 5.60 38.67
CA ALA A 32 -30.70 4.72 37.56
C ALA A 32 -29.46 3.82 37.37
N ASP A 33 -29.68 2.50 37.38
CA ASP A 33 -28.64 1.48 37.34
C ASP A 33 -27.61 1.75 36.24
N ALA A 34 -26.40 2.17 36.63
CA ALA A 34 -25.27 2.18 35.72
C ALA A 34 -25.01 0.71 35.33
N PRO A 35 -24.89 0.37 34.03
CA PRO A 35 -24.61 -1.00 33.63
C PRO A 35 -23.33 -1.46 34.31
N SER A 36 -23.39 -2.60 34.99
CA SER A 36 -22.22 -3.28 35.53
C SER A 36 -21.17 -3.44 34.43
N VAL A 37 -19.90 -3.20 34.74
CA VAL A 37 -18.79 -3.34 33.78
C VAL A 37 -17.92 -4.53 34.17
N ILE A 38 -17.34 -5.21 33.18
CA ILE A 38 -16.29 -6.21 33.40
C ILE A 38 -14.93 -5.54 33.20
N LEU A 39 -14.09 -5.61 34.23
CA LEU A 39 -12.71 -5.13 34.19
C LEU A 39 -11.79 -6.26 33.73
N PHE A 40 -10.96 -5.96 32.74
CA PHE A 40 -9.98 -6.89 32.18
C PHE A 40 -8.59 -6.77 32.83
N THR A 41 -8.37 -5.71 33.63
CA THR A 41 -7.11 -5.48 34.33
C THR A 41 -7.32 -4.97 35.75
N ASP A 42 -6.81 -5.75 36.70
CA ASP A 42 -6.15 -5.29 37.94
C ASP A 42 -4.93 -6.22 38.14
N GLU A 43 -4.21 -6.24 39.28
CA GLU A 43 -2.93 -6.98 39.52
C GLU A 43 -2.78 -8.42 38.94
N ARG A 44 -3.85 -9.08 38.47
CA ARG A 44 -3.85 -10.23 37.53
C ARG A 44 -4.99 -10.11 36.48
N PRO A 45 -4.82 -10.58 35.22
CA PRO A 45 -5.90 -10.58 34.24
C PRO A 45 -7.09 -11.41 34.73
N LEU A 46 -8.25 -10.77 34.89
CA LEU A 46 -9.52 -11.42 35.22
C LEU A 46 -10.14 -12.12 34.02
N ALA A 47 -9.52 -12.09 32.84
CA ALA A 47 -10.04 -12.71 31.63
C ALA A 47 -8.95 -13.47 30.86
N TYR A 48 -9.36 -14.45 30.07
CA TYR A 48 -8.49 -15.20 29.15
C TYR A 48 -9.17 -15.41 27.81
N LEU A 49 -8.40 -15.53 26.73
CA LEU A 49 -8.93 -15.86 25.42
C LEU A 49 -9.10 -17.38 25.31
N ASP A 50 -10.35 -17.85 25.23
CA ASP A 50 -10.67 -19.28 25.14
C ASP A 50 -10.59 -19.78 23.69
N LEU A 51 -9.37 -19.75 23.16
CA LEU A 51 -9.08 -20.09 21.77
C LEU A 51 -7.62 -20.53 21.62
N THR A 52 -7.35 -21.70 21.04
CA THR A 52 -5.99 -22.12 20.68
C THR A 52 -5.52 -21.50 19.36
N GLU A 53 -4.22 -21.57 19.06
CA GLU A 53 -3.68 -21.05 17.79
C GLU A 53 -4.21 -21.84 16.59
N ALA A 54 -4.41 -23.15 16.76
CA ALA A 54 -5.04 -24.00 15.75
C ALA A 54 -6.50 -23.60 15.50
N ASP A 55 -7.27 -23.32 16.56
CA ASP A 55 -8.66 -22.87 16.43
C ASP A 55 -8.75 -21.52 15.70
N ALA A 56 -7.84 -20.58 16.02
CA ALA A 56 -7.76 -19.29 15.32
C ALA A 56 -7.48 -19.44 13.82
N GLY A 57 -6.60 -20.40 13.46
CA GLY A 57 -6.32 -20.76 12.08
C GLY A 57 -7.53 -21.40 11.38
N ALA A 58 -8.20 -22.35 12.03
CA ALA A 58 -9.39 -23.02 11.50
C ALA A 58 -10.55 -22.04 11.27
N LEU A 59 -10.71 -21.05 12.14
CA LEU A 59 -11.71 -19.99 12.02
C LEU A 59 -11.30 -18.84 11.08
N SER A 60 -10.10 -18.88 10.49
CA SER A 60 -9.55 -17.81 9.63
C SER A 60 -9.48 -16.43 10.31
N VAL A 61 -9.20 -16.40 11.62
CA VAL A 61 -9.10 -15.17 12.44
C VAL A 61 -7.73 -15.02 13.12
N ALA A 62 -6.71 -15.72 12.64
CA ALA A 62 -5.37 -15.68 13.23
C ALA A 62 -4.76 -14.26 13.29
N GLU A 63 -4.89 -13.46 12.23
CA GLU A 63 -4.38 -12.08 12.21
C GLU A 63 -5.15 -11.15 13.17
N PRO A 64 -6.49 -11.08 13.17
CA PRO A 64 -7.25 -10.32 14.16
C PRO A 64 -6.93 -10.69 15.62
N VAL A 65 -6.77 -11.98 15.90
CA VAL A 65 -6.38 -12.47 17.24
C VAL A 65 -4.98 -11.97 17.62
N ALA A 66 -4.01 -12.05 16.70
CA ALA A 66 -2.66 -11.57 16.94
C ALA A 66 -2.64 -10.05 17.21
N ASP A 67 -3.39 -9.27 16.43
CA ASP A 67 -3.54 -7.83 16.64
C ASP A 67 -4.23 -7.53 17.98
N PHE A 68 -5.27 -8.28 18.36
CA PHE A 68 -5.96 -8.14 19.64
C PHE A 68 -5.03 -8.36 20.84
N LEU A 69 -4.28 -9.47 20.84
CA LEU A 69 -3.32 -9.79 21.90
C LEU A 69 -2.17 -8.77 21.97
N ARG A 70 -1.68 -8.31 20.81
CA ARG A 70 -0.67 -7.25 20.75
C ARG A 70 -1.18 -5.95 21.34
N CYS A 71 -2.36 -5.49 20.93
CA CYS A 71 -2.93 -4.24 21.42
C CYS A 71 -3.18 -4.34 22.93
N PHE A 72 -3.78 -5.43 23.41
CA PHE A 72 -3.98 -5.67 24.85
C PHE A 72 -2.68 -5.49 25.65
N ARG A 73 -1.59 -6.13 25.21
CA ARG A 73 -0.28 -6.01 25.85
C ARG A 73 0.30 -4.60 25.78
N VAL A 74 0.15 -3.90 24.67
CA VAL A 74 0.63 -2.50 24.54
C VAL A 74 -0.17 -1.57 25.46
N MET A 75 -1.48 -1.78 25.58
CA MET A 75 -2.36 -0.96 26.43
C MET A 75 -2.08 -1.19 27.93
N THR A 76 -1.87 -2.45 28.32
CA THR A 76 -1.87 -2.87 29.74
C THR A 76 -0.49 -3.20 30.30
N GLY A 77 0.51 -3.49 29.45
CA GLY A 77 1.81 -4.02 29.87
C GLY A 77 1.84 -5.53 30.15
N HIS A 78 0.71 -6.23 30.06
CA HIS A 78 0.58 -7.65 30.38
C HIS A 78 0.09 -8.49 29.20
N ASP A 79 0.52 -9.74 29.11
CA ASP A 79 -0.04 -10.69 28.14
C ASP A 79 -1.43 -11.16 28.58
N LEU A 80 -2.39 -11.22 27.65
CA LEU A 80 -3.68 -11.87 27.88
C LEU A 80 -3.49 -13.40 27.81
N PRO A 81 -3.81 -14.17 28.87
CA PRO A 81 -3.69 -15.63 28.86
C PRO A 81 -4.59 -16.27 27.79
N ARG A 82 -4.20 -17.45 27.30
CA ARG A 82 -4.98 -18.25 26.34
C ARG A 82 -5.21 -19.66 26.89
N SER A 83 -6.37 -20.25 26.61
CA SER A 83 -6.56 -21.69 26.88
C SER A 83 -5.54 -22.52 26.09
N GLY A 84 -5.00 -23.55 26.73
CA GLY A 84 -3.91 -24.37 26.17
C GLY A 84 -2.51 -23.73 26.23
N GLY A 85 -2.38 -22.56 26.86
CA GLY A 85 -1.09 -21.96 27.20
C GLY A 85 -0.29 -22.89 28.11
N LYS A 86 0.97 -23.04 27.79
CA LYS A 86 1.90 -23.94 28.46
C LYS A 86 2.81 -23.07 29.45
N PRO A 87 3.07 -23.41 30.75
CA PRO A 87 3.92 -22.76 31.79
C PRO A 87 5.42 -22.97 31.70
N ARG A 88 6.14 -21.86 31.56
CA ARG A 88 7.59 -21.92 31.37
C ARG A 88 8.27 -22.43 32.66
N LEU A 89 9.09 -23.49 32.56
CA LEU A 89 9.84 -24.04 33.71
C LEU A 89 10.77 -23.01 34.39
N PHE A 90 11.16 -21.98 33.66
CA PHE A 90 12.06 -20.91 34.08
C PHE A 90 11.32 -19.58 34.06
N ASP A 91 10.55 -19.35 35.13
CA ASP A 91 9.93 -18.07 35.42
C ASP A 91 10.89 -17.27 36.32
N PRO A 92 11.34 -16.07 35.91
CA PRO A 92 12.35 -15.27 36.62
C PRO A 92 11.87 -14.63 37.93
N THR A 93 10.68 -14.96 38.45
CA THR A 93 9.97 -14.03 39.37
C THR A 93 10.04 -14.32 40.89
N PRO A 94 10.54 -15.46 41.44
CA PRO A 94 10.76 -15.56 42.91
C PRO A 94 12.19 -15.95 43.40
N PRO A 95 12.53 -15.69 44.68
CA PRO A 95 13.87 -15.89 45.28
C PRO A 95 14.25 -17.35 45.58
N GLU A 96 13.30 -18.29 45.53
CA GLU A 96 13.54 -19.70 45.86
C GLU A 96 14.04 -20.51 44.66
N PRO A 97 15.05 -21.38 44.85
CA PRO A 97 15.57 -22.20 43.75
C PRO A 97 14.56 -23.24 43.29
N THR A 98 14.52 -23.47 41.98
CA THR A 98 13.78 -24.62 41.42
C THR A 98 14.64 -25.86 41.56
N ARG A 99 14.10 -26.90 42.20
CA ARG A 99 14.78 -28.15 42.54
C ARG A 99 14.29 -29.29 41.65
N PHE A 100 15.21 -29.94 40.97
CA PHE A 100 14.98 -31.16 40.18
C PHE A 100 15.58 -32.34 40.94
N GLY A 101 14.77 -33.24 41.47
CA GLY A 101 15.24 -34.34 42.30
C GLY A 101 14.84 -35.71 41.79
N CYS A 102 15.67 -36.72 42.02
CA CYS A 102 15.30 -38.12 41.87
C CYS A 102 15.70 -38.97 43.07
N LEU A 103 14.95 -40.05 43.29
CA LEU A 103 15.23 -41.11 44.25
C LEU A 103 15.73 -42.34 43.50
N VAL A 104 16.99 -42.67 43.77
CA VAL A 104 17.67 -43.89 43.33
C VAL A 104 17.62 -44.88 44.49
N THR A 105 17.00 -46.04 44.29
CA THR A 105 16.83 -47.06 45.35
C THR A 105 17.62 -48.33 45.08
N GLY A 106 18.33 -48.38 43.96
CA GLY A 106 19.19 -49.51 43.62
C GLY A 106 20.29 -49.09 42.66
N LEU A 107 21.53 -49.29 43.07
CA LEU A 107 22.71 -49.30 42.21
C LEU A 107 23.27 -50.71 42.27
N ARG A 108 23.20 -51.45 41.16
CA ARG A 108 23.74 -52.81 41.09
C ARG A 108 24.78 -52.90 39.99
N ASP A 109 26.02 -53.20 40.38
CA ASP A 109 27.05 -53.69 39.47
C ASP A 109 27.00 -55.22 39.47
N ALA A 110 26.60 -55.79 38.33
CA ALA A 110 26.52 -57.23 38.09
C ALA A 110 27.77 -57.76 37.36
N SER A 111 28.86 -56.97 37.32
CA SER A 111 30.10 -57.39 36.67
C SER A 111 31.04 -58.16 37.61
N ALA A 112 31.65 -59.22 37.10
CA ALA A 112 32.42 -60.17 37.90
C ALA A 112 33.83 -59.68 38.31
N TYR A 113 34.39 -58.67 37.64
CA TYR A 113 35.75 -58.19 37.90
C TYR A 113 35.69 -56.76 38.40
N GLY A 114 35.43 -56.55 39.70
CA GLY A 114 35.16 -55.21 40.22
C GLY A 114 36.28 -54.24 39.88
N ALA A 115 35.98 -53.15 39.16
CA ALA A 115 36.70 -51.89 38.82
C ALA A 115 35.57 -50.87 38.46
N PRO A 116 35.78 -49.53 38.38
CA PRO A 116 34.84 -48.50 38.88
C PRO A 116 33.38 -48.65 38.40
N ASN A 117 32.43 -48.35 39.31
CA ASN A 117 31.06 -48.86 39.20
C ASN A 117 30.13 -48.04 38.31
N ALA A 118 28.85 -48.45 38.32
CA ALA A 118 27.71 -47.72 37.78
C ALA A 118 27.73 -46.23 38.15
N GLN A 119 27.41 -45.41 37.15
CA GLN A 119 27.20 -43.98 37.30
C GLN A 119 25.72 -43.67 37.09
N VAL A 120 25.20 -42.73 37.87
CA VAL A 120 23.86 -42.15 37.67
C VAL A 120 23.98 -40.64 37.64
N ALA A 121 23.31 -39.99 36.68
CA ALA A 121 23.31 -38.53 36.58
C ALA A 121 21.90 -37.97 36.44
N LEU A 122 21.67 -36.84 37.09
CA LEU A 122 20.57 -35.94 36.80
C LEU A 122 21.06 -34.89 35.83
N VAL A 123 20.52 -34.87 34.62
CA VAL A 123 20.95 -33.97 33.56
C VAL A 123 19.78 -33.14 33.07
N VAL A 124 19.92 -31.83 33.03
CA VAL A 124 18.94 -30.94 32.41
C VAL A 124 19.43 -30.64 31.00
N SER A 125 18.54 -30.63 30.00
CA SER A 125 18.85 -30.31 28.59
C SER A 125 17.75 -29.45 27.94
N PRO A 126 18.07 -28.49 27.05
CA PRO A 126 17.06 -27.71 26.34
C PRO A 126 16.39 -28.55 25.24
N VAL A 127 15.09 -28.35 25.00
CA VAL A 127 14.30 -29.16 24.03
C VAL A 127 14.18 -28.48 22.66
N ARG A 128 14.35 -27.16 22.56
CA ARG A 128 14.28 -26.42 21.29
C ARG A 128 15.67 -26.02 20.83
N HIS A 129 15.98 -26.40 19.59
CA HIS A 129 17.11 -25.86 18.85
C HIS A 129 16.75 -24.44 18.38
N PHE A 130 17.59 -23.44 18.66
CA PHE A 130 17.49 -22.14 18.02
C PHE A 130 18.35 -22.16 16.74
N PRO A 131 17.78 -22.07 15.54
CA PRO A 131 18.58 -21.98 14.32
C PRO A 131 19.28 -20.60 14.28
N GLY A 132 20.58 -20.57 13.98
CA GLY A 132 21.32 -19.31 13.73
C GLY A 132 22.08 -18.71 14.92
N HIS A 133 22.10 -19.35 16.09
CA HIS A 133 23.00 -18.95 17.19
C HIS A 133 24.27 -19.83 17.20
N PRO A 134 25.49 -19.25 17.24
CA PRO A 134 26.75 -20.00 17.11
C PRO A 134 27.05 -20.98 18.26
N PHE A 135 26.19 -21.05 19.29
CA PHE A 135 26.43 -21.84 20.50
C PHE A 135 25.30 -22.81 20.89
N ALA A 136 24.15 -22.82 20.22
CA ALA A 136 23.00 -23.64 20.64
C ALA A 136 22.69 -24.78 19.65
N ALA A 137 23.59 -25.77 19.57
CA ALA A 137 23.32 -27.06 18.95
C ALA A 137 22.93 -28.12 20.01
N PRO A 138 22.29 -29.24 19.65
CA PRO A 138 21.92 -30.29 20.61
C PRO A 138 23.17 -30.83 21.33
N GLY A 139 23.39 -30.47 22.60
CA GLY A 139 24.61 -30.88 23.30
C GLY A 139 24.97 -30.19 24.61
N GLU A 140 24.48 -28.98 24.88
CA GLU A 140 24.73 -28.28 26.16
C GLU A 140 23.93 -28.90 27.31
N LYS A 141 24.63 -29.28 28.39
CA LYS A 141 24.05 -30.06 29.49
C LYS A 141 24.59 -29.62 30.84
N VAL A 142 23.68 -29.43 31.80
CA VAL A 142 24.03 -29.29 33.23
C VAL A 142 23.70 -30.61 33.91
N GLY A 143 24.68 -31.21 34.58
CA GLY A 143 24.58 -32.52 35.20
C GLY A 143 25.01 -32.53 36.67
N TRP A 144 24.29 -33.26 37.51
CA TRP A 144 24.76 -33.70 38.82
C TRP A 144 24.90 -35.22 38.78
N THR A 145 26.13 -35.70 38.77
CA THR A 145 26.48 -37.11 38.56
C THR A 145 26.92 -37.73 39.87
N CYS A 146 26.59 -38.99 40.10
CA CYS A 146 27.09 -39.82 41.17
C CYS A 146 27.82 -41.02 40.55
N THR A 147 29.08 -41.20 40.92
CA THR A 147 29.87 -42.39 40.60
C THR A 147 30.02 -43.21 41.86
N TRP A 148 29.64 -44.47 41.81
CA TRP A 148 29.90 -45.41 42.89
C TRP A 148 31.27 -46.06 42.66
N ASP A 149 32.09 -46.21 43.70
CA ASP A 149 33.26 -47.10 43.74
C ASP A 149 33.04 -48.18 44.82
N LYS A 150 32.87 -49.43 44.39
CA LYS A 150 32.36 -50.56 45.19
C LYS A 150 33.53 -51.19 45.92
N ARG A 151 34.73 -51.05 45.37
CA ARG A 151 35.96 -51.49 46.03
C ARG A 151 36.28 -50.58 47.21
N GLN A 152 36.10 -49.27 47.03
CA GLN A 152 36.40 -48.29 48.06
C GLN A 152 35.24 -48.04 49.02
N GLY A 153 34.03 -48.51 48.68
CA GLY A 153 32.83 -48.26 49.48
C GLY A 153 32.39 -46.79 49.44
N LYS A 154 32.72 -46.05 48.38
CA LYS A 154 32.50 -44.60 48.29
C LYS A 154 31.60 -44.19 47.12
N LEU A 155 30.86 -43.10 47.31
CA LEU A 155 30.14 -42.38 46.27
C LEU A 155 30.83 -41.03 46.04
N THR A 156 31.19 -40.74 44.79
CA THR A 156 31.70 -39.44 44.38
C THR A 156 30.60 -38.71 43.61
N PHE A 157 30.19 -37.56 44.10
CA PHE A 157 29.19 -36.71 43.46
C PHE A 157 29.86 -35.54 42.78
N THR A 158 29.50 -35.25 41.54
CA THR A 158 30.18 -34.27 40.70
C THR A 158 29.19 -33.39 39.94
N LEU A 159 29.36 -32.07 40.05
CA LEU A 159 28.60 -31.08 39.29
C LEU A 159 29.36 -30.84 38.01
N THR A 160 28.78 -31.31 36.92
CA THR A 160 29.32 -31.16 35.58
C THR A 160 28.48 -30.15 34.83
N VAL A 161 29.16 -29.22 34.17
CA VAL A 161 28.52 -28.38 33.17
C VAL A 161 29.34 -28.51 31.90
N ALA A 162 28.69 -28.96 30.83
CA ALA A 162 29.38 -29.33 29.60
C ALA A 162 28.88 -28.47 28.44
N ASN A 163 29.83 -27.81 27.77
CA ASN A 163 29.71 -27.34 26.40
C ASN A 163 30.43 -28.35 25.48
N GLN A 164 30.03 -28.45 24.22
CA GLN A 164 30.34 -29.53 23.27
C GLN A 164 31.77 -30.14 23.34
N ALA A 165 31.88 -31.47 23.32
CA ALA A 165 33.17 -32.18 23.22
C ALA A 165 33.61 -32.31 21.75
N TYR A 166 34.61 -31.55 21.34
CA TYR A 166 35.37 -31.80 20.11
C TYR A 166 36.56 -32.71 20.46
N TYR A 167 36.53 -33.97 19.99
CA TYR A 167 37.55 -35.04 20.06
C TYR A 167 37.57 -36.03 21.26
N GLY A 168 36.90 -37.18 21.07
CA GLY A 168 37.33 -38.50 21.56
C GLY A 168 37.16 -38.84 23.06
N PRO A 169 37.08 -40.15 23.42
CA PRO A 169 36.93 -40.59 24.81
C PRO A 169 38.26 -40.38 25.56
N GLY A 170 38.35 -39.27 26.27
CA GLY A 170 39.54 -38.91 27.06
C GLY A 170 39.63 -37.43 27.41
N TYR A 171 38.86 -36.57 26.75
CA TYR A 171 38.92 -35.12 26.94
C TYR A 171 37.50 -34.48 27.01
N GLY A 172 37.01 -34.32 28.25
CA GLY A 172 35.86 -33.48 28.64
C GLY A 172 35.05 -34.07 29.82
N PRO A 173 34.36 -33.30 30.71
CA PRO A 173 34.42 -31.88 31.05
C PRO A 173 35.07 -31.63 32.44
N PHE A 174 35.38 -30.37 32.77
CA PHE A 174 36.00 -29.98 34.05
C PHE A 174 35.03 -30.11 35.23
N THR A 175 35.53 -30.67 36.34
CA THR A 175 34.81 -30.75 37.63
C THR A 175 34.89 -29.41 38.34
N PHE A 176 33.75 -28.79 38.63
CA PHE A 176 33.71 -27.50 39.33
C PHE A 176 33.40 -27.63 40.83
N ALA A 177 32.72 -28.71 41.21
CA ALA A 177 32.57 -29.14 42.60
C ALA A 177 32.40 -30.65 42.66
N SER A 178 33.14 -31.30 43.55
CA SER A 178 33.00 -32.73 43.86
C SER A 178 32.87 -32.92 45.37
N VAL A 179 32.04 -33.86 45.78
CA VAL A 179 31.90 -34.26 47.18
C VAL A 179 31.93 -35.78 47.24
N GLU A 180 32.70 -36.34 48.17
CA GLU A 180 32.71 -37.77 48.46
C GLU A 180 31.83 -38.09 49.67
N ALA A 181 31.18 -39.25 49.65
CA ALA A 181 30.47 -39.82 50.79
C ALA A 181 30.70 -41.33 50.84
N GLU A 182 30.54 -41.92 52.01
CA GLU A 182 30.47 -43.37 52.14
C GLU A 182 29.21 -43.90 51.44
N ALA A 183 29.37 -44.97 50.67
CA ALA A 183 28.29 -45.59 49.93
C ALA A 183 27.37 -46.37 50.88
N PRO A 184 26.03 -46.22 50.78
CA PRO A 184 25.13 -47.09 51.51
C PRO A 184 25.18 -48.51 50.95
N ASP A 185 24.76 -49.47 51.76
CA ASP A 185 24.56 -50.83 51.28
C ASP A 185 23.29 -50.90 50.39
N PHE A 186 23.50 -50.82 49.08
CA PHE A 186 22.44 -50.94 48.08
C PHE A 186 21.86 -52.37 47.96
N THR A 187 22.42 -53.36 48.66
CA THR A 187 21.87 -54.72 48.72
C THR A 187 20.90 -54.91 49.89
N ALA A 188 21.00 -54.09 50.93
CA ALA A 188 20.17 -54.13 52.15
C ALA A 188 19.33 -52.84 52.34
N GLN A 189 18.59 -52.43 51.30
CA GLN A 189 17.65 -51.28 51.29
C GLN A 189 18.28 -49.88 51.29
N GLY A 190 19.52 -49.71 50.81
CA GLY A 190 20.13 -48.40 50.62
C GLY A 190 19.38 -47.50 49.62
N SER A 191 19.23 -46.21 49.93
CA SER A 191 18.65 -45.22 49.01
C SER A 191 19.52 -43.99 48.87
N LEU A 192 19.52 -43.43 47.67
CA LEU A 192 20.23 -42.22 47.30
C LEU A 192 19.24 -41.24 46.68
N ARG A 193 19.10 -40.08 47.29
CA ARG A 193 18.40 -38.94 46.67
C ARG A 193 19.44 -38.04 46.05
N MET A 194 19.19 -37.62 44.81
CA MET A 194 19.98 -36.62 44.13
C MET A 194 19.07 -35.46 43.76
N ALA A 195 19.57 -34.24 43.79
CA ALA A 195 18.85 -33.10 43.29
C ALA A 195 19.76 -32.02 42.71
N LEU A 196 19.31 -31.36 41.65
CA LEU A 196 19.95 -30.18 41.08
C LEU A 196 19.05 -28.97 41.36
N ASP A 197 19.60 -27.96 42.04
CA ASP A 197 18.90 -26.71 42.30
C ASP A 197 19.42 -25.62 41.37
N ILE A 198 18.50 -24.85 40.79
CA ILE A 198 18.79 -23.74 39.88
C ILE A 198 18.16 -22.45 40.44
N ARG A 199 18.98 -21.41 40.62
CA ARG A 199 18.56 -20.09 41.11
C ARG A 199 18.92 -19.00 40.11
N HIS A 200 17.93 -18.19 39.70
CA HIS A 200 18.09 -17.12 38.71
C HIS A 200 18.35 -15.74 39.36
N ALA A 201 19.30 -15.64 40.30
CA ALA A 201 19.88 -14.35 40.70
C ALA A 201 20.94 -13.90 39.66
N GLU A 202 21.43 -12.66 39.68
CA GLU A 202 22.43 -12.14 38.71
C GLU A 202 23.54 -13.17 38.40
N GLY A 203 23.55 -13.70 37.17
CA GLY A 203 24.50 -14.72 36.68
C GLY A 203 24.07 -16.20 36.79
N GLY A 204 22.90 -16.51 37.34
CA GLY A 204 22.27 -17.85 37.34
C GLY A 204 23.06 -18.94 38.08
N CYS A 205 22.85 -19.13 39.38
CA CYS A 205 23.62 -20.11 40.17
C CYS A 205 23.03 -21.53 40.18
N LEU A 206 23.92 -22.52 40.29
CA LEU A 206 23.61 -23.95 40.33
C LEU A 206 24.17 -24.59 41.61
N ARG A 207 23.49 -25.59 42.16
CA ARG A 207 24.09 -26.48 43.17
C ARG A 207 23.59 -27.91 43.03
N GLY A 208 24.50 -28.85 43.21
CA GLY A 208 24.19 -30.26 43.37
C GLY A 208 23.84 -30.57 44.82
N ASN A 209 22.88 -31.46 45.04
CA ASN A 209 22.48 -31.91 46.36
C ASN A 209 22.34 -33.43 46.34
N TYR A 210 22.67 -34.07 47.46
CA TYR A 210 22.41 -35.48 47.66
C TYR A 210 22.01 -35.79 49.10
N ALA A 211 21.33 -36.91 49.31
CA ALA A 211 21.04 -37.45 50.63
C ALA A 211 21.06 -38.98 50.59
N ILE A 212 21.72 -39.60 51.56
CA ILE A 212 21.89 -41.07 51.64
C ILE A 212 20.98 -41.60 52.75
N ASN A 213 20.24 -42.68 52.48
CA ASN A 213 19.34 -43.38 53.41
C ASN A 213 18.34 -42.47 54.15
N GLY A 214 17.86 -41.41 53.47
CA GLY A 214 16.92 -40.45 54.07
C GLY A 214 17.54 -39.47 55.07
N GLY A 215 18.87 -39.44 55.19
CA GLY A 215 19.59 -38.44 55.98
C GLY A 215 19.45 -37.00 55.44
N PRO A 216 20.09 -36.02 56.10
CA PRO A 216 20.03 -34.62 55.68
C PRO A 216 20.63 -34.42 54.29
N TRP A 217 20.15 -33.39 53.58
CA TRP A 217 20.72 -32.99 52.29
C TRP A 217 22.13 -32.44 52.48
N VAL A 218 23.10 -33.03 51.81
CA VAL A 218 24.43 -32.46 51.61
C VAL A 218 24.43 -31.74 50.26
N SER A 219 24.88 -30.50 50.26
CA SER A 219 24.87 -29.64 49.08
C SER A 219 26.30 -29.26 48.68
N THR A 220 26.56 -29.14 47.39
CA THR A 220 27.76 -28.43 46.94
C THR A 220 27.65 -26.95 47.26
N GLN A 221 28.78 -26.25 47.16
CA GLN A 221 28.74 -24.80 47.05
C GLN A 221 27.93 -24.37 45.81
N TRP A 222 27.32 -23.19 45.90
CA TRP A 222 26.65 -22.57 44.75
C TRP A 222 27.70 -22.21 43.71
N PHE A 223 27.56 -22.76 42.53
CA PHE A 223 28.37 -22.48 41.37
C PHE A 223 27.71 -21.39 40.54
N ASN A 224 28.43 -20.29 40.28
CA ASN A 224 27.99 -19.24 39.37
C ASN A 224 28.72 -19.43 38.02
N PRO A 225 28.00 -19.85 36.97
CA PRO A 225 28.58 -20.15 35.68
C PRO A 225 29.20 -18.94 34.98
N VAL A 226 28.64 -17.74 35.17
CA VAL A 226 29.20 -16.48 34.63
C VAL A 226 30.55 -16.16 35.29
N LYS A 227 30.71 -16.44 36.60
CA LYS A 227 31.97 -16.20 37.32
C LYS A 227 33.05 -17.26 37.05
N ALA A 228 32.67 -18.48 36.69
CA ALA A 228 33.60 -19.57 36.42
C ALA A 228 34.37 -19.43 35.10
N GLY A 229 33.93 -18.53 34.21
CA GLY A 229 34.62 -18.18 32.97
C GLY A 229 35.79 -17.20 33.14
N ALA A 230 36.05 -16.69 34.35
CA ALA A 230 37.21 -15.85 34.66
C ALA A 230 38.26 -16.67 35.43
N ASP A 231 39.06 -17.44 34.68
CA ASP A 231 40.28 -18.02 35.22
C ASP A 231 41.41 -16.99 35.09
N ASP A 232 41.95 -16.55 36.22
CA ASP A 232 43.03 -15.56 36.34
C ASP A 232 44.44 -16.18 36.27
N ARG A 233 44.54 -17.49 36.00
CA ARG A 233 45.82 -18.17 35.75
C ARG A 233 46.50 -17.64 34.47
N GLN A 234 47.78 -17.28 34.54
CA GLN A 234 48.54 -16.73 33.41
C GLN A 234 48.56 -17.68 32.21
N PRO A 235 48.21 -17.20 30.99
CA PRO A 235 48.29 -18.00 29.78
C PRO A 235 49.73 -18.49 29.54
N GLY A 236 49.92 -19.80 29.36
CA GLY A 236 51.22 -20.39 28.97
C GLY A 236 51.88 -21.34 29.99
N THR A 237 51.25 -21.63 31.13
CA THR A 237 51.75 -22.66 32.10
C THR A 237 50.90 -23.94 32.16
N SER A 238 49.97 -24.12 31.22
CA SER A 238 49.13 -25.32 31.12
C SER A 238 48.71 -25.57 29.67
N ASP A 239 49.14 -26.69 29.08
CA ASP A 239 48.80 -27.14 27.71
C ASP A 239 47.34 -27.64 27.56
N LYS A 240 46.37 -26.93 28.14
CA LYS A 240 44.94 -27.25 28.04
C LYS A 240 44.11 -25.98 27.90
N ASN A 241 43.49 -25.84 26.74
CA ASN A 241 42.56 -24.78 26.33
C ASN A 241 41.64 -24.29 27.46
N GLY A 242 41.64 -22.97 27.72
CA GLY A 242 40.83 -22.32 28.74
C GLY A 242 39.31 -22.37 28.48
N PRO A 243 38.47 -22.03 29.47
CA PRO A 243 37.01 -22.02 29.30
C PRO A 243 36.57 -20.99 28.26
N GLN A 244 35.54 -21.32 27.46
CA GLN A 244 34.78 -20.30 26.73
C GLN A 244 34.08 -19.40 27.75
N MET A 245 34.07 -18.07 27.54
CA MET A 245 33.34 -17.13 28.39
C MET A 245 31.84 -17.37 28.30
N TRP A 246 31.15 -17.48 29.43
CA TRP A 246 29.69 -17.57 29.48
C TRP A 246 29.16 -16.18 29.80
N ASP A 247 28.35 -15.62 28.92
CA ASP A 247 27.78 -14.30 29.12
C ASP A 247 26.48 -14.36 29.96
N GLU A 248 25.95 -13.17 30.30
CA GLU A 248 24.71 -13.03 31.08
C GLU A 248 23.47 -13.62 30.37
N SER A 249 23.56 -13.96 29.08
CA SER A 249 22.47 -14.55 28.30
C SER A 249 22.32 -16.06 28.55
N TRP A 250 23.26 -16.71 29.24
CA TRP A 250 23.20 -18.15 29.55
C TRP A 250 21.88 -18.55 30.24
N ALA A 251 21.39 -17.74 31.17
CA ALA A 251 20.12 -17.98 31.83
C ALA A 251 18.92 -17.84 30.86
N GLN A 252 19.06 -17.03 29.81
CA GLN A 252 18.08 -16.89 28.73
C GLN A 252 18.09 -18.11 27.80
N THR A 253 19.24 -18.75 27.57
CA THR A 253 19.37 -19.95 26.73
C THR A 253 18.50 -21.11 27.23
N TRP A 254 18.29 -21.20 28.54
CA TRP A 254 17.41 -22.20 29.17
C TRP A 254 15.96 -21.71 29.35
N ARG A 255 15.61 -20.48 28.95
CA ARG A 255 14.22 -19.98 28.99
C ARG A 255 13.37 -20.71 27.94
N GLY A 256 12.53 -21.63 28.39
CA GLY A 256 11.61 -22.38 27.56
C GLY A 256 11.44 -23.82 28.03
N GLN A 257 11.07 -24.71 27.10
CA GLN A 257 10.89 -26.13 27.38
C GLN A 257 12.26 -26.80 27.61
N ALA A 258 12.55 -27.21 28.84
CA ALA A 258 13.69 -28.07 29.17
C ALA A 258 13.21 -29.49 29.53
N THR A 259 14.06 -30.47 29.28
CA THR A 259 13.89 -31.85 29.70
C THR A 259 14.82 -32.18 30.86
N LEU A 260 14.28 -32.88 31.85
CA LEU A 260 15.04 -33.50 32.91
C LEU A 260 15.31 -34.95 32.50
N HIS A 261 16.57 -35.33 32.50
CA HIS A 261 17.03 -36.66 32.19
C HIS A 261 17.61 -37.30 33.44
N VAL A 262 17.19 -38.53 33.74
CA VAL A 262 17.93 -39.42 34.62
C VAL A 262 18.69 -40.40 33.75
N THR A 263 20.01 -40.31 33.76
CA THR A 263 20.87 -41.14 32.92
C THR A 263 21.68 -42.12 33.76
N ALA A 264 21.92 -43.30 33.22
CA ALA A 264 22.76 -44.32 33.82
C ALA A 264 23.82 -44.76 32.81
N TYR A 265 25.06 -44.92 33.29
CA TYR A 265 26.19 -45.38 32.49
C TYR A 265 26.95 -46.47 33.20
N HIS A 266 27.56 -47.35 32.42
CA HIS A 266 28.57 -48.25 32.94
C HIS A 266 29.76 -48.39 31.97
N PRO A 267 30.96 -48.68 32.49
CA PRO A 267 32.15 -48.85 31.66
C PRO A 267 32.05 -50.04 30.69
N LYS A 268 32.67 -49.93 29.53
CA LYS A 268 32.69 -50.95 28.47
C LYS A 268 33.03 -52.36 29.01
N GLY A 269 32.22 -53.36 28.64
CA GLY A 269 32.42 -54.78 28.96
C GLY A 269 31.76 -55.29 30.25
N ARG A 270 30.81 -54.56 30.84
CA ARG A 270 30.25 -54.83 32.18
C ARG A 270 28.71 -54.82 32.15
N LYS A 271 28.04 -55.34 33.20
CA LYS A 271 26.57 -55.27 33.34
C LYS A 271 26.23 -54.50 34.61
N ALA A 272 25.41 -53.46 34.51
CA ALA A 272 24.92 -52.71 35.66
C ALA A 272 23.45 -52.32 35.48
N SER A 273 22.74 -52.09 36.60
CA SER A 273 21.36 -51.60 36.60
C SER A 273 21.18 -50.49 37.64
N VAL A 274 20.38 -49.49 37.30
CA VAL A 274 20.00 -48.39 38.20
C VAL A 274 18.48 -48.37 38.34
N THR A 275 17.97 -48.43 39.57
CA THR A 275 16.54 -48.36 39.87
C THR A 275 16.16 -46.97 40.34
N VAL A 276 15.28 -46.31 39.59
CA VAL A 276 14.81 -44.93 39.84
C VAL A 276 13.32 -44.97 40.17
N ASN A 277 12.96 -44.60 41.41
CA ASN A 277 11.57 -44.76 41.89
C ASN A 277 10.75 -43.46 41.90
N GLN A 278 11.36 -42.30 42.16
CA GLN A 278 10.62 -41.03 42.24
C GLN A 278 11.43 -39.89 41.64
N VAL A 279 10.90 -39.17 40.66
CA VAL A 279 11.46 -37.94 40.12
C VAL A 279 10.49 -36.80 40.38
N ARG A 280 10.98 -35.68 40.93
CA ARG A 280 10.14 -34.54 41.30
C ARG A 280 10.81 -33.22 40.91
N VAL A 281 9.99 -32.25 40.56
CA VAL A 281 10.37 -30.86 40.37
C VAL A 281 9.57 -30.03 41.36
N THR A 282 10.27 -29.33 42.24
CA THR A 282 9.66 -28.53 43.30
C THR A 282 10.21 -27.11 43.29
N ARG A 283 9.40 -26.15 43.70
CA ARG A 283 9.82 -24.77 44.00
C ARG A 283 9.36 -24.47 45.43
N GLY A 284 10.31 -24.36 46.35
CA GLY A 284 9.99 -24.33 47.78
C GLY A 284 9.23 -25.58 48.22
N ALA A 285 8.12 -25.38 48.92
CA ALA A 285 7.18 -26.43 49.30
C ALA A 285 6.24 -26.86 48.16
N ALA A 286 6.16 -26.11 47.05
CA ALA A 286 5.24 -26.39 45.95
C ALA A 286 5.81 -27.45 45.00
N GLY A 287 5.02 -28.50 44.72
CA GLY A 287 5.32 -29.45 43.64
C GLY A 287 4.92 -28.87 42.29
N LEU A 288 5.89 -28.66 41.40
CA LEU A 288 5.64 -28.24 40.02
C LEU A 288 5.35 -29.45 39.12
N PHE A 289 6.00 -30.57 39.41
CA PHE A 289 5.80 -31.85 38.75
C PHE A 289 6.31 -32.97 39.66
N ALA A 290 5.68 -34.14 39.66
CA ALA A 290 6.21 -35.33 40.31
C ALA A 290 5.82 -36.55 39.49
N SER A 291 6.77 -37.45 39.22
CA SER A 291 6.45 -38.81 38.80
C SER A 291 5.90 -39.55 40.04
N GLY A 292 4.61 -39.39 40.27
CA GLY A 292 3.83 -40.20 41.19
C GLY A 292 2.87 -41.06 40.38
N PHE A 293 3.15 -42.36 40.30
CA PHE A 293 2.16 -43.34 39.85
C PHE A 293 1.01 -43.33 40.88
N ALA A 294 -0.04 -42.57 40.60
CA ALA A 294 -1.19 -42.49 41.49
C ALA A 294 -2.04 -43.76 41.33
N ARG A 295 -2.23 -44.51 42.43
CA ARG A 295 -3.48 -45.23 42.63
C ARG A 295 -4.57 -44.19 42.91
N ALA A 296 -5.50 -44.03 41.97
CA ALA A 296 -6.96 -44.07 42.16
C ALA A 296 -7.61 -43.54 40.86
N GLU A 297 -8.13 -44.48 40.08
CA GLU A 297 -9.15 -44.33 39.01
C GLU A 297 -8.86 -43.31 37.88
N ALA A 298 -8.59 -43.87 36.69
CA ALA A 298 -8.52 -43.22 35.37
C ALA A 298 -7.23 -42.45 35.00
N ALA A 299 -6.17 -43.22 34.70
CA ALA A 299 -5.41 -43.11 33.44
C ALA A 299 -4.32 -44.19 33.43
N GLN A 300 -4.41 -45.15 32.50
CA GLN A 300 -3.30 -46.06 32.17
C GLN A 300 -2.21 -45.25 31.44
N GLY A 301 -1.47 -44.43 32.18
CA GLY A 301 -0.30 -43.72 31.70
C GLY A 301 0.87 -44.68 31.55
N ASN A 302 0.90 -45.37 30.41
CA ASN A 302 1.97 -46.26 29.99
C ASN A 302 3.30 -45.48 29.89
N PHE A 303 4.45 -46.15 30.03
CA PHE A 303 5.78 -45.55 29.76
C PHE A 303 5.93 -45.00 28.33
N ALA A 304 4.92 -45.21 27.47
CA ALA A 304 4.80 -44.77 26.09
C ALA A 304 4.66 -43.25 25.89
N GLU A 305 4.28 -42.47 26.91
CA GLU A 305 4.20 -41.00 26.80
C GLU A 305 5.52 -40.25 27.11
N TRP A 306 6.59 -41.01 27.39
CA TRP A 306 7.91 -40.48 27.77
C TRP A 306 8.92 -40.65 26.64
N ALA A 307 9.67 -39.60 26.33
CA ALA A 307 10.70 -39.67 25.29
C ALA A 307 11.95 -40.39 25.82
N VAL A 308 12.15 -41.64 25.41
CA VAL A 308 13.45 -42.33 25.50
C VAL A 308 14.32 -41.79 24.36
N SER A 309 15.39 -41.06 24.69
CA SER A 309 16.34 -40.53 23.68
C SER A 309 17.57 -41.45 23.59
N PRO A 310 18.07 -41.77 22.38
CA PRO A 310 18.82 -43.00 22.13
C PRO A 310 20.31 -42.87 22.47
N GLY A 311 20.91 -44.00 22.84
CA GLY A 311 22.34 -44.16 23.04
C GLY A 311 22.75 -45.61 22.86
N GLN A 312 22.39 -46.48 23.82
CA GLN A 312 22.41 -47.95 23.72
C GLN A 312 22.03 -48.58 25.08
N GLY A 313 21.02 -49.46 25.11
CA GLY A 313 20.57 -50.22 26.29
C GLY A 313 19.04 -50.31 26.43
N GLN A 314 18.55 -50.95 27.50
CA GLN A 314 17.11 -51.12 27.77
C GLN A 314 16.68 -50.36 29.03
N ALA A 315 15.55 -49.66 28.97
CA ALA A 315 14.86 -49.13 30.15
C ALA A 315 13.57 -49.93 30.33
N THR A 316 13.40 -50.56 31.50
CA THR A 316 12.24 -51.39 31.79
C THR A 316 11.43 -50.75 32.92
N PRO A 317 10.12 -50.50 32.73
CA PRO A 317 9.23 -50.12 33.83
C PRO A 317 9.22 -51.22 34.91
N ALA A 318 9.13 -50.84 36.18
CA ALA A 318 8.91 -51.72 37.32
C ALA A 318 7.78 -51.15 38.18
N ASP A 319 7.19 -51.95 39.07
CA ASP A 319 5.94 -51.64 39.81
C ASP A 319 5.91 -50.26 40.49
N SER A 320 7.06 -49.72 40.90
CA SER A 320 7.18 -48.40 41.54
C SER A 320 8.31 -47.54 40.97
N GLY A 321 8.80 -47.81 39.75
CA GLY A 321 9.98 -47.12 39.21
C GLY A 321 10.41 -47.56 37.81
N ALA A 322 11.64 -47.22 37.44
CA ALA A 322 12.27 -47.58 36.18
C ALA A 322 13.64 -48.21 36.44
N VAL A 323 13.90 -49.34 35.77
CA VAL A 323 15.20 -50.00 35.78
C VAL A 323 15.95 -49.66 34.50
N LEU A 324 17.04 -48.91 34.62
CA LEU A 324 17.93 -48.57 33.52
C LEU A 324 19.03 -49.64 33.39
N ASN A 325 19.07 -50.34 32.25
CA ASN A 325 20.04 -51.39 31.91
C ASN A 325 20.89 -51.00 30.68
N PRO A 326 21.97 -50.20 30.84
CA PRO A 326 22.74 -49.71 29.70
C PRO A 326 23.42 -50.86 28.95
N ALA A 327 23.71 -50.70 27.65
CA ALA A 327 24.51 -51.67 26.89
C ALA A 327 26.01 -51.41 27.06
N SER A 328 26.84 -52.45 26.89
CA SER A 328 28.30 -52.45 27.12
C SER A 328 28.99 -51.16 26.62
N GLY A 329 29.35 -50.26 27.56
CA GLY A 329 30.05 -49.01 27.26
C GLY A 329 29.17 -47.86 26.74
N GLY A 330 27.87 -47.85 27.05
CA GLY A 330 26.88 -46.86 26.62
C GLY A 330 26.04 -46.25 27.75
N TRP A 331 25.42 -45.09 27.47
CA TRP A 331 24.47 -44.41 28.35
C TRP A 331 23.04 -44.83 28.03
N ASN A 332 22.23 -44.98 29.09
CA ASN A 332 20.78 -45.10 29.02
C ASN A 332 20.11 -43.94 29.73
N THR A 333 18.99 -43.45 29.21
CA THR A 333 18.34 -42.24 29.70
C THR A 333 16.83 -42.44 29.82
N VAL A 334 16.25 -42.12 30.99
CA VAL A 334 14.84 -41.79 31.10
C VAL A 334 14.71 -40.27 31.00
N GLY A 335 14.08 -39.78 29.93
CA GLY A 335 13.75 -38.37 29.76
C GLY A 335 12.36 -38.06 30.30
N LEU A 336 12.26 -37.06 31.16
CA LEU A 336 11.01 -36.46 31.62
C LEU A 336 10.91 -35.04 31.06
N ARG A 337 9.87 -34.78 30.27
CA ARG A 337 9.50 -33.44 29.85
C ARG A 337 8.42 -32.95 30.80
N ALA A 338 8.66 -31.85 31.50
CA ALA A 338 7.57 -31.18 32.19
C ALA A 338 6.62 -30.64 31.12
N GLN A 339 5.48 -31.30 30.98
CA GLN A 339 4.37 -30.74 30.22
C GLN A 339 3.82 -29.58 31.02
N GLU A 340 3.63 -28.52 30.28
CA GLU A 340 3.29 -27.25 30.80
C GLU A 340 1.75 -27.21 31.04
N GLU A 341 1.25 -27.10 32.29
CA GLU A 341 -0.12 -26.61 32.62
C GLU A 341 -0.16 -25.13 33.03
N SER A 342 -0.63 -24.20 32.17
CA SER A 342 -0.86 -22.83 32.64
C SER A 342 -2.22 -22.91 33.30
N ARG A 343 -2.25 -22.92 34.63
CA ARG A 343 -3.52 -22.93 35.34
C ARG A 343 -4.12 -21.53 35.25
N ILE A 344 -4.86 -21.30 34.16
CA ILE A 344 -6.08 -20.50 34.20
C ILE A 344 -6.91 -21.14 35.33
N ASP A 345 -7.24 -20.36 36.37
CA ASP A 345 -8.26 -20.78 37.32
C ASP A 345 -9.62 -20.39 36.72
N PRO A 346 -10.38 -21.33 36.13
CA PRO A 346 -11.63 -21.00 35.45
C PRO A 346 -12.69 -20.49 36.44
N ALA A 347 -12.51 -20.71 37.74
CA ALA A 347 -13.38 -20.18 38.78
C ALA A 347 -13.11 -18.70 39.11
N ARG A 348 -11.97 -18.16 38.66
CA ARG A 348 -11.53 -16.79 38.95
C ARG A 348 -11.21 -15.95 37.70
N THR A 349 -11.44 -16.50 36.51
CA THR A 349 -11.18 -15.83 35.24
C THR A 349 -12.35 -15.97 34.28
N ILE A 350 -12.63 -14.90 33.55
CA ILE A 350 -13.74 -14.73 32.63
C ILE A 350 -13.26 -15.14 31.22
N PRO A 351 -13.80 -16.21 30.63
CA PRO A 351 -13.45 -16.60 29.27
C PRO A 351 -13.97 -15.57 28.25
N ILE A 352 -13.12 -15.19 27.31
CA ILE A 352 -13.50 -14.58 26.03
C ILE A 352 -13.67 -15.72 25.03
N ARG A 353 -14.91 -16.11 24.77
CA ARG A 353 -15.28 -17.18 23.84
C ARG A 353 -15.59 -16.62 22.46
N ILE A 354 -15.38 -17.46 21.45
CA ILE A 354 -15.67 -17.14 20.06
C ILE A 354 -16.64 -18.17 19.53
N THR A 355 -17.72 -17.72 18.90
CA THR A 355 -18.77 -18.61 18.39
C THR A 355 -19.11 -18.26 16.96
N LEU A 356 -18.90 -19.20 16.06
CA LEU A 356 -19.46 -19.13 14.71
C LEU A 356 -20.89 -19.65 14.76
N LEU A 357 -21.84 -18.81 14.38
CA LEU A 357 -23.27 -19.14 14.32
C LEU A 357 -23.60 -19.83 13.00
N ASP A 358 -24.60 -20.71 13.01
CA ASP A 358 -25.09 -21.34 11.80
C ASP A 358 -25.68 -20.30 10.83
N VAL A 359 -25.21 -20.32 9.58
CA VAL A 359 -25.74 -19.46 8.52
C VAL A 359 -27.08 -20.04 8.06
N PRO A 360 -28.20 -19.28 8.10
CA PRO A 360 -29.48 -19.78 7.59
C PRO A 360 -29.38 -20.15 6.10
N ALA A 361 -29.97 -21.28 5.70
CA ALA A 361 -29.78 -21.88 4.37
C ALA A 361 -30.19 -21.00 3.16
N GLN A 362 -31.00 -19.97 3.37
CA GLN A 362 -31.50 -19.05 2.32
C GLN A 362 -30.88 -17.65 2.37
N THR A 363 -29.78 -17.49 3.11
CA THR A 363 -29.19 -16.18 3.33
C THR A 363 -28.42 -15.70 2.10
N SER A 364 -28.77 -14.51 1.60
CA SER A 364 -28.01 -13.84 0.54
C SER A 364 -26.56 -13.59 0.97
N ARG A 365 -25.59 -13.94 0.12
CA ARG A 365 -24.15 -13.66 0.33
C ARG A 365 -23.80 -12.17 0.23
N PHE A 366 -24.79 -11.32 -0.04
CA PHE A 366 -24.67 -9.86 -0.13
C PHE A 366 -25.34 -9.15 1.06
N ASP A 367 -25.93 -9.89 2.00
CA ASP A 367 -26.58 -9.26 3.14
C ASP A 367 -25.57 -8.95 4.24
N PRO A 368 -25.23 -7.66 4.49
CA PRO A 368 -24.28 -7.31 5.54
C PRO A 368 -24.73 -7.78 6.93
N ARG A 369 -26.04 -7.99 7.15
CA ARG A 369 -26.60 -8.51 8.39
C ARG A 369 -26.17 -9.94 8.69
N THR A 370 -25.60 -10.65 7.73
CA THR A 370 -25.13 -12.03 7.91
C THR A 370 -23.66 -12.17 7.53
N THR A 371 -23.16 -11.42 6.55
CA THR A 371 -21.77 -11.54 6.12
C THR A 371 -20.79 -10.73 6.96
N GLN A 372 -21.23 -9.63 7.57
CA GLN A 372 -20.37 -8.68 8.27
C GLN A 372 -20.76 -8.43 9.73
N SER A 373 -21.98 -8.84 10.10
CA SER A 373 -22.53 -8.58 11.44
C SER A 373 -21.87 -9.45 12.51
N PHE A 374 -21.89 -8.93 13.72
CA PHE A 374 -21.39 -9.62 14.90
C PHE A 374 -22.16 -9.17 16.14
N GLU A 375 -22.01 -9.98 17.19
CA GLU A 375 -22.58 -9.76 18.50
C GLU A 375 -21.47 -9.86 19.54
N VAL A 376 -21.45 -8.90 20.46
CA VAL A 376 -20.58 -8.91 21.64
C VAL A 376 -21.50 -9.02 22.85
N ASP A 377 -21.46 -10.17 23.51
CA ASP A 377 -22.31 -10.51 24.66
C ASP A 377 -21.46 -10.59 25.92
N VAL A 378 -21.59 -9.59 26.79
CA VAL A 378 -20.76 -9.40 27.99
C VAL A 378 -21.60 -9.72 29.22
N ARG A 379 -21.24 -10.80 29.94
CA ARG A 379 -21.94 -11.31 31.13
C ARG A 379 -20.95 -11.47 32.28
N GLU A 380 -21.43 -11.43 33.52
CA GLU A 380 -20.58 -11.52 34.73
C GLU A 380 -19.52 -12.64 34.70
N ASN A 381 -19.82 -13.76 34.05
CA ASN A 381 -18.95 -14.94 34.00
C ASN A 381 -18.40 -15.28 32.60
N ALA A 382 -18.70 -14.52 31.55
CA ALA A 382 -18.20 -14.78 30.20
C ALA A 382 -18.34 -13.57 29.26
N VAL A 383 -17.43 -13.47 28.30
CA VAL A 383 -17.55 -12.56 27.16
C VAL A 383 -17.62 -13.40 25.90
N GLU A 384 -18.67 -13.25 25.10
CA GLU A 384 -18.84 -14.05 23.87
C GLU A 384 -18.84 -13.14 22.65
N LEU A 385 -17.92 -13.42 21.71
CA LEU A 385 -17.86 -12.81 20.39
C LEU A 385 -18.51 -13.78 19.40
N ARG A 386 -19.70 -13.42 18.90
CA ARG A 386 -20.49 -14.28 18.01
C ARG A 386 -20.67 -13.66 16.64
N ALA A 387 -20.57 -14.45 15.58
CA ALA A 387 -20.89 -14.02 14.22
C ALA A 387 -21.22 -15.20 13.31
N PHE A 388 -21.88 -14.95 12.18
CA PHE A 388 -22.18 -15.97 11.18
C PHE A 388 -20.99 -16.31 10.26
N THR A 389 -19.97 -15.43 10.20
CA THR A 389 -18.82 -15.59 9.31
C THR A 389 -17.51 -15.20 10.00
N ALA A 390 -16.39 -15.65 9.44
CA ALA A 390 -15.05 -15.22 9.86
C ALA A 390 -14.85 -13.69 9.77
N LEU A 391 -15.48 -13.02 8.79
CA LEU A 391 -15.43 -11.56 8.66
C LEU A 391 -16.16 -10.87 9.82
N GLY A 392 -17.33 -11.37 10.21
CA GLY A 392 -18.03 -10.88 11.39
C GLY A 392 -17.21 -11.08 12.68
N LEU A 393 -16.57 -12.25 12.85
CA LEU A 393 -15.68 -12.49 13.99
C LEU A 393 -14.48 -11.53 14.02
N GLN A 394 -13.85 -11.30 12.87
CA GLN A 394 -12.81 -10.27 12.74
C GLN A 394 -13.33 -8.89 13.18
N ASN A 395 -14.52 -8.50 12.70
CA ASN A 395 -15.12 -7.21 13.04
C ASN A 395 -15.39 -7.09 14.55
N ALA A 396 -15.77 -8.17 15.22
CA ALA A 396 -15.96 -8.21 16.67
C ALA A 396 -14.67 -7.89 17.44
N PHE A 397 -13.54 -8.47 17.05
CA PHE A 397 -12.24 -8.17 17.67
C PHE A 397 -11.86 -6.70 17.53
N TYR A 398 -11.94 -6.16 16.32
CA TYR A 398 -11.59 -4.77 16.07
C TYR A 398 -12.59 -3.79 16.69
N HIS A 399 -13.85 -4.20 16.86
CA HIS A 399 -14.83 -3.42 17.61
C HIS A 399 -14.45 -3.32 19.09
N VAL A 400 -14.06 -4.41 19.76
CA VAL A 400 -13.61 -4.38 21.16
C VAL A 400 -12.37 -3.50 21.31
N LEU A 401 -11.38 -3.64 20.42
CA LEU A 401 -10.21 -2.75 20.43
C LEU A 401 -10.61 -1.27 20.25
N HIS A 402 -11.59 -0.99 19.39
CA HIS A 402 -12.11 0.36 19.21
C HIS A 402 -12.80 0.90 20.47
N GLN A 403 -13.55 0.08 21.21
CA GLN A 403 -14.14 0.45 22.50
C GLN A 403 -13.05 0.79 23.53
N TRP A 404 -11.91 0.10 23.49
CA TRP A 404 -10.72 0.41 24.30
C TRP A 404 -9.86 1.54 23.73
N GLY A 405 -10.39 2.37 22.83
CA GLY A 405 -9.72 3.58 22.33
C GLY A 405 -8.67 3.33 21.24
N CYS A 406 -8.53 2.10 20.71
CA CYS A 406 -7.66 1.89 19.55
C CYS A 406 -8.24 2.57 18.30
N ARG A 407 -7.39 3.26 17.53
CA ARG A 407 -7.73 3.84 16.22
C ARG A 407 -6.67 3.51 15.19
N TRP A 408 -7.09 3.41 13.94
CA TRP A 408 -6.21 3.17 12.79
C TRP A 408 -6.52 4.21 11.71
N VAL A 409 -5.91 5.39 11.85
CA VAL A 409 -6.28 6.58 11.06
C VAL A 409 -5.72 6.49 9.65
N ILE A 410 -4.43 6.18 9.52
CA ILE A 410 -3.74 5.97 8.23
C ILE A 410 -3.08 4.58 8.18
N PRO A 411 -2.73 4.04 7.00
CA PRO A 411 -1.97 2.81 6.91
C PRO A 411 -0.58 2.92 7.57
N GLY A 412 -0.12 1.84 8.21
CA GLY A 412 1.21 1.76 8.81
C GLY A 412 1.31 2.31 10.25
N PRO A 413 2.51 2.23 10.87
CA PRO A 413 2.70 2.54 12.30
C PRO A 413 2.33 3.97 12.69
N LEU A 414 2.52 4.94 11.79
CA LEU A 414 2.17 6.34 12.05
C LEU A 414 0.66 6.50 12.33
N GLY A 415 -0.17 5.65 11.70
CA GLY A 415 -1.62 5.60 11.85
C GLY A 415 -2.17 4.84 13.05
N GLU A 416 -1.33 4.10 13.78
CA GLU A 416 -1.78 3.31 14.93
C GLU A 416 -1.87 4.17 16.19
N CYS A 417 -3.07 4.31 16.73
CA CYS A 417 -3.33 4.93 18.03
C CYS A 417 -3.70 3.82 18.99
N ILE A 418 -2.76 3.40 19.86
CA ILE A 418 -3.00 2.41 20.90
C ILE A 418 -2.79 3.13 22.25
N PRO A 419 -3.87 3.48 22.97
CA PRO A 419 -3.75 4.20 24.24
C PRO A 419 -3.06 3.35 25.30
N LYS A 420 -2.46 3.97 26.32
CA LYS A 420 -2.09 3.23 27.54
C LYS A 420 -3.24 3.35 28.52
N HIS A 421 -3.72 2.22 29.03
CA HIS A 421 -4.81 2.17 30.00
C HIS A 421 -4.36 1.42 31.25
N THR A 422 -4.69 1.98 32.42
CA THR A 422 -4.57 1.28 33.69
C THR A 422 -5.73 0.31 33.92
N GLN A 423 -6.88 0.57 33.29
CA GLN A 423 -8.09 -0.24 33.35
C GLN A 423 -8.76 -0.37 31.99
N LEU A 424 -8.98 -1.60 31.54
CA LEU A 424 -9.81 -1.92 30.37
C LEU A 424 -11.17 -2.44 30.84
N ALA A 425 -12.25 -1.83 30.35
CA ALA A 425 -13.61 -2.18 30.75
C ALA A 425 -14.49 -2.50 29.53
N LEU A 426 -15.44 -3.42 29.68
CA LEU A 426 -16.57 -3.58 28.76
C LEU A 426 -17.89 -3.50 29.54
N PRO A 427 -18.87 -2.71 29.08
CA PRO A 427 -20.22 -2.72 29.66
C PRO A 427 -20.87 -4.09 29.51
N GLN A 428 -21.51 -4.58 30.58
CA GLN A 428 -22.35 -5.77 30.49
C GLN A 428 -23.57 -5.53 29.59
N GLY A 429 -24.01 -6.60 28.95
CA GLY A 429 -25.10 -6.61 28.00
C GLY A 429 -24.69 -7.13 26.64
N THR A 430 -25.69 -7.27 25.76
CA THR A 430 -25.51 -7.77 24.40
C THR A 430 -25.61 -6.62 23.41
N VAL A 431 -24.57 -6.41 22.61
CA VAL A 431 -24.55 -5.42 21.52
C VAL A 431 -24.43 -6.15 20.19
N ARG A 432 -25.37 -5.88 19.28
CA ARG A 432 -25.34 -6.38 17.90
C ARG A 432 -24.99 -5.26 16.95
N ILE A 433 -23.98 -5.46 16.13
CA ILE A 433 -23.47 -4.46 15.19
C ILE A 433 -23.50 -5.04 13.79
N THR A 434 -24.04 -4.25 12.87
CA THR A 434 -24.02 -4.53 11.44
C THR A 434 -23.46 -3.30 10.75
N PRO A 435 -22.27 -3.38 10.12
CA PRO A 435 -21.80 -2.31 9.25
C PRO A 435 -22.87 -1.95 8.22
N ARG A 436 -23.18 -0.65 8.09
CA ARG A 436 -24.26 -0.19 7.21
C ARG A 436 -23.97 -0.49 5.74
N ALA A 437 -22.73 -0.26 5.31
CA ALA A 437 -22.27 -0.49 3.96
C ALA A 437 -21.89 -1.96 3.69
N ASP A 438 -22.33 -2.50 2.57
CA ASP A 438 -21.79 -3.71 1.96
C ASP A 438 -20.34 -3.48 1.52
N THR A 439 -19.38 -4.16 2.16
CA THR A 439 -17.95 -4.03 1.88
C THR A 439 -17.51 -4.78 0.63
N ALA A 440 -18.37 -5.57 -0.01
CA ALA A 440 -18.02 -6.26 -1.25
C ALA A 440 -17.60 -5.29 -2.38
N MET A 441 -18.07 -4.06 -2.34
CA MET A 441 -17.69 -3.01 -3.29
C MET A 441 -16.57 -2.09 -2.76
N ASP A 442 -16.24 -2.14 -1.45
CA ASP A 442 -15.29 -1.24 -0.78
C ASP A 442 -13.86 -1.81 -0.82
N ARG A 443 -13.20 -1.65 -1.98
CA ARG A 443 -11.82 -2.17 -2.15
C ARG A 443 -10.78 -1.23 -1.56
N SER A 444 -10.01 -1.75 -0.61
CA SER A 444 -8.85 -1.07 -0.04
C SER A 444 -7.54 -1.52 -0.70
N ALA A 445 -6.71 -0.57 -1.16
CA ALA A 445 -5.31 -0.85 -1.52
C ALA A 445 -4.45 -1.24 -0.29
N PHE A 446 -4.96 -1.02 0.93
CA PHE A 446 -4.33 -1.35 2.21
C PHE A 446 -5.24 -2.31 3.00
N PRO A 447 -5.26 -3.62 2.70
CA PRO A 447 -6.22 -4.56 3.28
C PRO A 447 -6.19 -4.60 4.81
N ARG A 448 -4.99 -4.56 5.42
CA ARG A 448 -4.85 -4.54 6.89
C ARG A 448 -5.50 -3.33 7.55
N TRP A 449 -5.30 -2.13 6.98
CA TRP A 449 -5.99 -0.92 7.45
C TRP A 449 -7.50 -1.02 7.28
N GLY A 450 -7.95 -1.59 6.15
CA GLY A 450 -9.37 -1.84 5.88
C GLY A 450 -9.99 -2.78 6.93
N ASN A 451 -9.37 -3.93 7.17
CA ASN A 451 -9.80 -4.93 8.15
C ASN A 451 -9.93 -4.33 9.56
N ARG A 452 -8.93 -3.57 10.00
CA ARG A 452 -8.90 -2.86 11.28
C ARG A 452 -10.02 -1.82 11.44
N ASN A 453 -10.44 -1.21 10.33
CA ASN A 453 -11.58 -0.27 10.29
C ASN A 453 -12.90 -0.95 9.85
N LEU A 454 -13.03 -2.26 10.10
CA LEU A 454 -14.22 -3.08 9.81
C LEU A 454 -14.63 -3.05 8.33
N GLY A 455 -13.69 -2.77 7.42
CA GLY A 455 -13.86 -2.69 5.97
C GLY A 455 -13.29 -3.89 5.21
N GLY A 456 -13.09 -5.02 5.89
CA GLY A 456 -12.72 -6.27 5.23
C GLY A 456 -13.87 -6.84 4.39
N TRP A 457 -13.56 -7.73 3.45
CA TRP A 457 -14.53 -8.34 2.54
C TRP A 457 -14.24 -9.84 2.35
N GLN A 458 -15.27 -10.65 2.08
CA GLN A 458 -15.16 -12.08 1.72
C GLN A 458 -15.45 -12.34 0.25
N HIS A 459 -16.31 -11.50 -0.32
CA HIS A 459 -16.66 -11.48 -1.73
C HIS A 459 -16.44 -10.08 -2.29
N TRP A 460 -16.26 -9.99 -3.61
CA TRP A 460 -16.08 -8.70 -4.27
C TRP A 460 -17.13 -8.49 -5.35
N LEU A 461 -17.64 -7.26 -5.43
CA LEU A 461 -18.61 -6.79 -6.38
C LEU A 461 -17.97 -5.70 -7.25
N SER A 462 -18.20 -5.74 -8.55
CA SER A 462 -17.61 -4.81 -9.51
C SER A 462 -18.46 -4.64 -10.75
N GLY A 463 -18.62 -3.39 -11.20
CA GLY A 463 -19.29 -3.04 -12.45
C GLY A 463 -18.39 -3.00 -13.69
N GLN A 464 -17.09 -2.72 -13.51
CA GLN A 464 -15.99 -2.50 -14.49
C GLN A 464 -16.26 -2.67 -16.01
N HIS A 465 -15.62 -1.80 -16.81
CA HIS A 465 -15.58 -1.89 -18.28
C HIS A 465 -15.05 -3.26 -18.73
N TYR A 466 -15.95 -4.15 -19.18
CA TYR A 466 -15.60 -5.56 -19.40
C TYR A 466 -15.98 -6.11 -20.77
N TRP A 467 -16.72 -5.36 -21.59
CA TRP A 467 -17.19 -5.83 -22.88
C TRP A 467 -16.07 -6.33 -23.80
N PHE A 468 -14.97 -5.57 -23.95
CA PHE A 468 -13.82 -6.00 -24.75
C PHE A 468 -12.86 -6.94 -24.03
N TYR A 469 -12.96 -7.09 -22.71
CA TYR A 469 -12.27 -8.18 -22.02
C TYR A 469 -12.94 -9.53 -22.29
N ALA A 470 -14.27 -9.55 -22.29
CA ALA A 470 -15.05 -10.74 -22.62
C ALA A 470 -14.97 -11.09 -24.11
N LEU A 471 -15.08 -10.08 -24.99
CA LEU A 471 -15.10 -10.24 -26.46
C LEU A 471 -14.08 -9.30 -27.14
N PRO A 472 -12.77 -9.58 -27.02
CA PRO A 472 -11.72 -8.70 -27.51
C PRO A 472 -11.74 -8.54 -29.05
N PRO A 473 -11.83 -7.30 -29.58
CA PRO A 473 -11.84 -7.06 -31.02
C PRO A 473 -10.68 -7.70 -31.78
N LYS A 474 -9.49 -7.69 -31.18
CA LYS A 474 -8.29 -8.29 -31.77
C LYS A 474 -8.46 -9.78 -32.10
N ARG A 475 -9.36 -10.49 -31.42
CA ARG A 475 -9.63 -11.91 -31.66
C ARG A 475 -10.82 -12.16 -32.58
N HIS A 476 -11.87 -11.35 -32.49
CA HIS A 476 -13.15 -11.68 -33.12
C HIS A 476 -13.56 -10.74 -34.25
N PHE A 477 -13.06 -9.51 -34.33
CA PHE A 477 -13.58 -8.50 -35.27
C PHE A 477 -13.37 -8.88 -36.75
N ALA A 478 -12.27 -9.55 -37.08
CA ALA A 478 -11.99 -9.95 -38.46
C ALA A 478 -12.97 -11.01 -38.99
N GLU A 479 -13.41 -11.94 -38.13
CA GLU A 479 -14.31 -13.04 -38.47
C GLU A 479 -15.77 -12.68 -38.22
N HIS A 480 -16.03 -11.84 -37.22
CA HIS A 480 -17.35 -11.44 -36.73
C HIS A 480 -17.49 -9.91 -36.61
N PRO A 481 -17.37 -9.15 -37.70
CA PRO A 481 -17.53 -7.70 -37.66
C PRO A 481 -18.92 -7.26 -37.17
N GLU A 482 -19.96 -8.08 -37.35
CA GLU A 482 -21.32 -7.87 -36.88
C GLU A 482 -21.51 -7.96 -35.36
N TRP A 483 -20.52 -8.47 -34.63
CA TRP A 483 -20.51 -8.43 -33.16
C TRP A 483 -20.23 -7.04 -32.62
N TYR A 484 -19.72 -6.13 -33.46
CA TYR A 484 -19.25 -4.81 -33.08
C TYR A 484 -20.12 -3.69 -33.65
N SER A 485 -19.92 -2.48 -33.13
CA SER A 485 -20.73 -1.30 -33.46
C SER A 485 -20.78 -1.01 -34.96
N LEU A 486 -21.99 -0.85 -35.50
CA LEU A 486 -22.22 -0.13 -36.76
C LEU A 486 -22.20 1.37 -36.45
N ILE A 487 -21.33 2.14 -37.10
CA ILE A 487 -21.26 3.60 -36.99
C ILE A 487 -21.36 4.16 -38.40
N GLY A 488 -22.39 4.94 -38.68
CA GLY A 488 -22.78 5.26 -40.04
C GLY A 488 -23.09 3.98 -40.82
N ASP A 489 -22.36 3.75 -41.91
CA ASP A 489 -22.46 2.58 -42.76
C ASP A 489 -21.36 1.52 -42.49
N LYS A 490 -20.49 1.74 -41.50
CA LYS A 490 -19.30 0.93 -41.27
C LYS A 490 -19.30 0.21 -39.93
N ARG A 491 -18.86 -1.05 -39.93
CA ARG A 491 -18.56 -1.79 -38.69
C ARG A 491 -17.21 -1.36 -38.14
N GLU A 492 -17.18 -0.91 -36.90
CA GLU A 492 -15.96 -0.54 -36.20
C GLU A 492 -15.93 -1.17 -34.80
N PRO A 493 -14.74 -1.56 -34.30
CA PRO A 493 -14.58 -2.13 -32.97
C PRO A 493 -14.55 -1.03 -31.87
N ARG A 494 -15.57 -0.17 -31.83
CA ARG A 494 -15.72 0.89 -30.80
C ARG A 494 -16.50 0.39 -29.58
N GLN A 495 -17.61 -0.30 -29.83
CA GLN A 495 -18.44 -0.97 -28.83
C GLN A 495 -18.95 -2.32 -29.37
N LEU A 496 -19.66 -3.10 -28.54
CA LEU A 496 -20.38 -4.30 -28.96
C LEU A 496 -21.77 -3.97 -29.54
N CYS A 497 -22.26 -4.82 -30.43
CA CYS A 497 -23.65 -4.81 -30.89
C CYS A 497 -24.53 -5.58 -29.89
N THR A 498 -25.13 -4.89 -28.92
CA THR A 498 -25.84 -5.51 -27.79
C THR A 498 -27.19 -6.15 -28.14
N SER A 499 -27.71 -5.88 -29.33
CA SER A 499 -28.92 -6.55 -29.86
C SER A 499 -28.61 -7.85 -30.62
N ASN A 500 -27.34 -8.14 -30.93
CA ASN A 500 -26.98 -9.35 -31.67
C ASN A 500 -27.13 -10.59 -30.76
N PRO A 501 -27.99 -11.58 -31.10
CA PRO A 501 -28.21 -12.77 -30.28
C PRO A 501 -26.94 -13.58 -30.02
N GLU A 502 -26.00 -13.62 -30.95
CA GLU A 502 -24.74 -14.32 -30.77
C GLU A 502 -23.85 -13.62 -29.74
N VAL A 503 -23.79 -12.29 -29.75
CA VAL A 503 -23.06 -11.49 -28.75
C VAL A 503 -23.62 -11.75 -27.35
N ILE A 504 -24.96 -11.81 -27.21
CA ILE A 504 -25.63 -12.17 -25.95
C ILE A 504 -25.21 -13.58 -25.50
N ALA A 505 -25.27 -14.56 -26.39
CA ALA A 505 -24.88 -15.94 -26.07
C ALA A 505 -23.40 -16.06 -25.68
N GLN A 506 -22.50 -15.34 -26.36
CA GLN A 506 -21.07 -15.33 -26.03
C GLN A 506 -20.81 -14.63 -24.70
N MET A 507 -21.52 -13.54 -24.39
CA MET A 507 -21.40 -12.85 -23.11
C MET A 507 -21.87 -13.72 -21.95
N ILE A 508 -22.98 -14.47 -22.10
CA ILE A 508 -23.43 -15.45 -21.11
C ILE A 508 -22.35 -16.53 -20.89
N ARG A 509 -21.75 -17.06 -21.97
CA ARG A 509 -20.64 -18.02 -21.86
C ARG A 509 -19.44 -17.43 -21.11
N ALA A 510 -19.06 -16.19 -21.42
CA ALA A 510 -17.97 -15.49 -20.76
C ALA A 510 -18.26 -15.28 -19.26
N ALA A 511 -19.49 -14.87 -18.92
CA ALA A 511 -19.95 -14.69 -17.54
C ALA A 511 -19.87 -15.99 -16.73
N LYS A 512 -20.42 -17.09 -17.26
CA LYS A 512 -20.36 -18.42 -16.62
C LYS A 512 -18.91 -18.87 -16.42
N ALA A 513 -18.05 -18.70 -17.44
CA ALA A 513 -16.65 -19.09 -17.35
C ALA A 513 -15.88 -18.23 -16.32
N PHE A 514 -16.18 -16.93 -16.24
CA PHE A 514 -15.60 -16.03 -15.25
C PHE A 514 -16.01 -16.44 -13.82
N LEU A 515 -17.31 -16.65 -13.57
CA LEU A 515 -17.82 -16.99 -12.24
C LEU A 515 -17.28 -18.34 -11.74
N LYS A 516 -17.10 -19.33 -12.63
CA LYS A 516 -16.44 -20.61 -12.27
C LYS A 516 -15.00 -20.42 -11.82
N ARG A 517 -14.25 -19.54 -12.48
CA ARG A 517 -12.83 -19.26 -12.17
C ARG A 517 -12.66 -18.35 -10.96
N SER A 518 -13.71 -17.65 -10.54
CA SER A 518 -13.65 -16.62 -9.49
C SER A 518 -14.75 -16.85 -8.45
N PRO A 519 -14.59 -17.85 -7.55
CA PRO A 519 -15.62 -18.22 -6.58
C PRO A 519 -15.94 -17.11 -5.56
N THR A 520 -15.03 -16.15 -5.36
CA THR A 520 -15.22 -14.97 -4.51
C THR A 520 -15.86 -13.78 -5.25
N ALA A 521 -16.03 -13.85 -6.58
CA ALA A 521 -16.73 -12.81 -7.34
C ALA A 521 -18.23 -12.88 -7.06
N ALA A 522 -18.76 -11.79 -6.55
CA ALA A 522 -20.16 -11.62 -6.22
C ALA A 522 -20.96 -11.16 -7.47
N SER A 523 -20.30 -10.45 -8.39
CA SER A 523 -20.88 -10.03 -9.67
C SER A 523 -19.99 -10.35 -10.87
N PHE A 524 -20.62 -10.55 -12.03
CA PHE A 524 -19.96 -10.42 -13.33
C PHE A 524 -19.98 -8.94 -13.76
N PRO A 525 -18.82 -8.31 -14.04
CA PRO A 525 -18.75 -6.93 -14.51
C PRO A 525 -19.26 -6.81 -15.95
N MET A 526 -20.08 -5.80 -16.22
CA MET A 526 -20.83 -5.66 -17.47
C MET A 526 -20.88 -4.24 -18.03
N ASP A 527 -20.06 -3.32 -17.54
CA ASP A 527 -20.03 -1.96 -18.09
C ASP A 527 -19.43 -1.93 -19.52
N PRO A 528 -19.98 -1.11 -20.44
CA PRO A 528 -19.40 -0.86 -21.77
C PRO A 528 -17.98 -0.29 -21.70
N ASN A 529 -17.27 -0.18 -22.83
CA ASN A 529 -16.02 0.59 -22.85
C ASN A 529 -16.32 2.09 -22.75
N ASP A 530 -15.33 2.89 -22.33
CA ASP A 530 -15.44 4.35 -22.41
C ASP A 530 -15.63 4.82 -23.87
N GLY A 531 -16.55 5.75 -24.07
CA GLY A 531 -16.82 6.35 -25.37
C GLY A 531 -18.31 6.41 -25.72
N ILE A 532 -18.61 7.07 -26.84
CA ILE A 532 -19.98 7.49 -27.20
C ILE A 532 -20.47 6.78 -28.47
N ASP A 533 -19.57 6.04 -29.12
CA ASP A 533 -19.77 5.37 -30.40
C ASP A 533 -20.42 3.99 -30.18
N PHE A 534 -21.61 3.97 -29.60
CA PHE A 534 -22.44 2.77 -29.47
C PHE A 534 -23.02 2.36 -30.83
N CYS A 535 -23.32 1.08 -31.01
CA CYS A 535 -23.87 0.53 -32.25
C CYS A 535 -25.16 1.25 -32.70
N GLN A 536 -25.18 1.72 -33.94
CA GLN A 536 -26.28 2.47 -34.57
C GLN A 536 -27.19 1.60 -35.45
N CYS A 537 -27.05 0.26 -35.40
CA CYS A 537 -27.97 -0.61 -36.14
C CYS A 537 -29.42 -0.42 -35.66
N ALA A 538 -30.38 -0.73 -36.54
CA ALA A 538 -31.81 -0.54 -36.27
C ALA A 538 -32.24 -1.23 -34.96
N ASP A 539 -31.75 -2.45 -34.71
CA ASP A 539 -32.12 -3.21 -33.52
C ASP A 539 -31.56 -2.61 -32.22
N CYS A 540 -30.32 -2.11 -32.23
CA CYS A 540 -29.74 -1.43 -31.07
C CYS A 540 -30.45 -0.10 -30.80
N THR A 541 -30.69 0.70 -31.84
CA THR A 541 -31.33 2.02 -31.71
C THR A 541 -32.79 1.92 -31.29
N ALA A 542 -33.49 0.86 -31.67
CA ALA A 542 -34.85 0.57 -31.21
C ALA A 542 -34.96 0.35 -29.68
N LEU A 543 -33.87 -0.06 -29.01
CA LEU A 543 -33.82 -0.24 -27.57
C LEU A 543 -33.65 1.09 -26.80
N ASP A 544 -33.18 2.15 -27.45
CA ASP A 544 -32.95 3.43 -26.79
C ASP A 544 -34.26 4.17 -26.49
N MET A 545 -34.16 5.14 -25.59
CA MET A 545 -35.23 6.09 -25.34
C MET A 545 -35.27 7.14 -26.47
N PRO A 546 -36.32 7.20 -27.30
CA PRO A 546 -36.36 8.14 -28.42
C PRO A 546 -36.24 9.59 -27.95
N GLY A 547 -35.30 10.34 -28.54
CA GLY A 547 -35.06 11.74 -28.21
C GLY A 547 -34.39 12.00 -26.86
N ALA A 548 -34.15 10.97 -26.04
CA ALA A 548 -33.45 11.14 -24.77
C ALA A 548 -31.94 11.30 -25.01
N THR A 549 -31.36 12.32 -24.39
CA THR A 549 -29.94 12.61 -24.49
C THR A 549 -29.35 12.86 -23.12
N THR A 550 -28.12 12.40 -22.90
CA THR A 550 -27.30 12.77 -21.75
C THR A 550 -26.07 13.52 -22.25
N ASN A 551 -25.87 14.75 -21.76
CA ASN A 551 -24.79 15.63 -22.21
C ASN A 551 -24.70 15.74 -23.75
N GLY A 552 -25.84 15.89 -24.43
CA GLY A 552 -25.88 16.03 -25.90
C GLY A 552 -25.70 14.74 -26.71
N ALA A 553 -25.34 13.61 -26.10
CA ALA A 553 -25.26 12.30 -26.76
C ALA A 553 -26.54 11.46 -26.50
N PRO A 554 -26.93 10.54 -27.39
CA PRO A 554 -28.08 9.64 -27.15
C PRO A 554 -27.93 8.87 -25.83
N SER A 555 -29.01 8.83 -25.04
CA SER A 555 -29.04 8.04 -23.81
C SER A 555 -29.19 6.56 -24.15
N VAL A 556 -28.23 5.74 -23.71
CA VAL A 556 -28.16 4.30 -24.01
C VAL A 556 -28.42 3.42 -22.79
N THR A 557 -28.99 3.97 -21.71
CA THR A 557 -29.25 3.21 -20.48
C THR A 557 -30.16 1.99 -20.72
N SER A 558 -31.26 2.18 -21.45
CA SER A 558 -32.22 1.11 -21.74
C SER A 558 -31.57 -0.09 -22.45
N ARG A 559 -30.68 0.15 -23.42
CA ARG A 559 -29.99 -0.94 -24.12
C ARG A 559 -28.95 -1.65 -23.24
N VAL A 560 -28.19 -0.89 -22.43
CA VAL A 560 -27.17 -1.46 -21.53
C VAL A 560 -27.86 -2.34 -20.49
N LEU A 561 -28.97 -1.86 -19.92
CA LEU A 561 -29.76 -2.61 -18.96
C LEU A 561 -30.42 -3.85 -19.60
N THR A 562 -30.96 -3.73 -20.82
CA THR A 562 -31.53 -4.88 -21.54
C THR A 562 -30.48 -5.98 -21.73
N PHE A 563 -29.26 -5.60 -22.11
CA PHE A 563 -28.15 -6.52 -22.28
C PHE A 563 -27.72 -7.16 -20.95
N ALA A 564 -27.63 -6.37 -19.88
CA ALA A 564 -27.33 -6.85 -18.54
C ALA A 564 -28.40 -7.83 -18.02
N ASN A 565 -29.69 -7.53 -18.21
CA ASN A 565 -30.81 -8.42 -17.85
C ASN A 565 -30.73 -9.76 -18.59
N ALA A 566 -30.42 -9.75 -19.89
CA ALA A 566 -30.27 -10.98 -20.68
C ALA A 566 -29.13 -11.87 -20.14
N VAL A 567 -27.99 -11.28 -19.78
CA VAL A 567 -26.88 -12.02 -19.17
C VAL A 567 -27.23 -12.50 -17.76
N ALA A 568 -27.88 -11.66 -16.95
CA ALA A 568 -28.31 -11.99 -15.59
C ALA A 568 -29.29 -13.17 -15.56
N ASN A 569 -30.22 -13.22 -16.52
CA ASN A 569 -31.12 -14.36 -16.71
C ASN A 569 -30.37 -15.61 -17.18
N GLY A 570 -29.40 -15.47 -18.09
CA GLY A 570 -28.60 -16.58 -18.61
C GLY A 570 -27.68 -17.26 -17.57
N ILE A 571 -27.32 -16.58 -16.47
CA ILE A 571 -26.51 -17.16 -15.39
C ILE A 571 -27.33 -17.70 -14.22
N ARG A 572 -28.60 -17.32 -14.09
CA ARG A 572 -29.42 -17.50 -12.86
C ARG A 572 -29.56 -18.96 -12.42
N GLU A 573 -29.73 -19.90 -13.35
CA GLU A 573 -29.91 -21.32 -13.03
C GLU A 573 -28.64 -21.95 -12.44
N GLU A 574 -27.48 -21.59 -12.97
CA GLU A 574 -26.18 -22.16 -12.58
C GLU A 574 -25.52 -21.39 -11.43
N PHE A 575 -25.85 -20.09 -11.30
CA PHE A 575 -25.29 -19.16 -10.33
C PHE A 575 -26.40 -18.36 -9.63
N PRO A 576 -27.32 -19.01 -8.89
CA PRO A 576 -28.46 -18.34 -8.25
C PRO A 576 -28.05 -17.35 -7.15
N ASP A 577 -26.81 -17.45 -6.65
CA ASP A 577 -26.22 -16.56 -5.64
C ASP A 577 -25.35 -15.44 -6.24
N ARG A 578 -25.34 -15.24 -7.57
CA ARG A 578 -24.48 -14.25 -8.24
C ARG A 578 -25.29 -13.22 -9.02
N CYS A 579 -24.70 -12.03 -9.13
CA CYS A 579 -25.30 -10.90 -9.83
C CYS A 579 -24.54 -10.56 -11.12
N VAL A 580 -25.15 -9.70 -11.92
CA VAL A 580 -24.48 -8.87 -12.93
C VAL A 580 -24.43 -7.44 -12.42
N ALA A 581 -23.33 -6.72 -12.62
CA ALA A 581 -23.22 -5.32 -12.21
C ALA A 581 -22.65 -4.46 -13.34
N PHE A 582 -23.15 -3.23 -13.47
CA PHE A 582 -22.58 -2.21 -14.35
C PHE A 582 -22.65 -0.82 -13.70
N TYR A 583 -21.92 0.14 -14.25
CA TYR A 583 -21.90 1.51 -13.76
C TYR A 583 -23.01 2.31 -14.45
N ALA A 584 -23.91 2.97 -13.73
CA ALA A 584 -24.73 4.01 -14.32
C ALA A 584 -23.87 5.28 -14.45
N TYR A 585 -23.30 5.46 -15.64
CA TYR A 585 -22.22 6.41 -15.92
C TYR A 585 -22.45 7.10 -17.27
N TRP A 586 -22.16 8.40 -17.35
CA TRP A 586 -22.17 9.19 -18.58
C TRP A 586 -23.41 8.98 -19.50
N THR A 587 -23.34 8.33 -20.66
CA THR A 587 -24.50 8.15 -21.57
C THR A 587 -25.51 7.09 -21.11
N HIS A 588 -25.16 6.27 -20.13
CA HIS A 588 -26.05 5.28 -19.52
C HIS A 588 -26.27 5.56 -18.04
N ILE A 589 -26.30 6.83 -17.65
CA ILE A 589 -26.50 7.28 -16.26
C ILE A 589 -27.97 7.45 -15.86
N ASP A 590 -28.83 7.88 -16.78
CA ASP A 590 -30.20 8.24 -16.46
C ASP A 590 -31.08 6.98 -16.39
N PRO A 591 -31.90 6.81 -15.31
CA PRO A 591 -32.77 5.66 -15.17
C PRO A 591 -33.71 5.49 -16.39
N PRO A 592 -33.81 4.27 -16.95
CA PRO A 592 -34.68 4.02 -18.09
C PRO A 592 -36.15 3.98 -17.63
N THR A 593 -37.07 4.30 -18.54
CA THR A 593 -38.53 4.20 -18.27
C THR A 593 -39.17 2.99 -18.94
N ARG A 594 -38.46 2.28 -19.81
CA ARG A 594 -38.97 1.12 -20.58
C ARG A 594 -38.52 -0.25 -20.07
N VAL A 595 -37.46 -0.31 -19.27
CA VAL A 595 -36.82 -1.55 -18.82
C VAL A 595 -36.56 -1.43 -17.33
N THR A 596 -36.87 -2.48 -16.58
CA THR A 596 -36.58 -2.55 -15.13
C THR A 596 -35.43 -3.53 -14.90
N PRO A 597 -34.50 -3.26 -13.97
CA PRO A 597 -33.45 -4.21 -13.63
C PRO A 597 -34.01 -5.52 -13.07
N GLU A 598 -33.43 -6.65 -13.47
CA GLU A 598 -33.70 -7.94 -12.83
C GLU A 598 -33.22 -7.96 -11.36
N ASP A 599 -33.79 -8.85 -10.54
CA ASP A 599 -33.46 -8.96 -9.11
C ASP A 599 -31.98 -9.34 -8.83
N ASN A 600 -31.28 -9.88 -9.83
CA ASN A 600 -29.85 -10.17 -9.78
C ASN A 600 -29.00 -9.22 -10.65
N VAL A 601 -29.51 -8.02 -10.94
CA VAL A 601 -28.76 -6.91 -11.55
C VAL A 601 -28.49 -5.83 -10.50
N VAL A 602 -27.24 -5.40 -10.42
CA VAL A 602 -26.75 -4.36 -9.52
C VAL A 602 -26.42 -3.11 -10.32
N ILE A 603 -26.95 -1.97 -9.87
CA ILE A 603 -26.69 -0.65 -10.46
C ILE A 603 -25.76 0.12 -9.55
N ILE A 604 -24.61 0.52 -10.07
CA ILE A 604 -23.63 1.34 -9.35
C ILE A 604 -23.65 2.74 -9.96
N VAL A 605 -24.30 3.69 -9.30
CA VAL A 605 -24.51 5.05 -9.83
C VAL A 605 -23.26 5.91 -9.62
N CYS A 606 -22.68 6.41 -10.70
CA CYS A 606 -21.43 7.17 -10.66
C CYS A 606 -21.66 8.67 -10.60
N ARG A 607 -20.92 9.37 -9.74
CA ARG A 607 -20.91 10.84 -9.67
C ARG A 607 -20.12 11.45 -10.84
N SER A 608 -20.54 11.21 -12.08
CA SER A 608 -19.76 11.56 -13.29
C SER A 608 -20.04 12.94 -13.88
N SER A 609 -21.23 13.48 -13.66
CA SER A 609 -21.66 14.80 -14.18
C SER A 609 -22.08 15.77 -13.08
N HIS A 610 -21.88 15.38 -11.82
CA HIS A 610 -22.27 16.15 -10.63
C HIS A 610 -21.06 16.82 -9.96
N CYS A 611 -21.29 17.77 -9.07
CA CYS A 611 -20.22 18.45 -8.36
C CYS A 611 -19.37 17.49 -7.51
N LEU A 612 -18.04 17.66 -7.50
CA LEU A 612 -17.10 16.87 -6.70
C LEU A 612 -16.68 17.56 -5.39
N GLN A 613 -17.30 18.69 -5.05
CA GLN A 613 -17.04 19.48 -3.84
C GLN A 613 -18.33 19.66 -3.02
N HIS A 614 -19.39 20.18 -3.64
CA HIS A 614 -20.75 20.18 -3.10
C HIS A 614 -21.36 18.78 -3.25
N LEU A 615 -21.05 17.90 -2.30
CA LEU A 615 -21.48 16.50 -2.34
C LEU A 615 -22.93 16.30 -1.86
N THR A 616 -23.47 17.29 -1.14
CA THR A 616 -24.87 17.43 -0.76
C THR A 616 -25.53 18.54 -1.60
N PRO A 617 -26.87 18.55 -1.76
CA PRO A 617 -27.58 19.58 -2.53
C PRO A 617 -27.28 20.99 -2.04
N ASP A 618 -26.98 21.89 -2.98
CA ASP A 618 -26.63 23.29 -2.76
C ASP A 618 -27.22 24.17 -3.87
N ASP A 619 -28.00 25.20 -3.49
CA ASP A 619 -28.69 26.10 -4.43
C ASP A 619 -27.73 26.93 -5.29
N THR A 620 -26.48 27.10 -4.85
CA THR A 620 -25.43 27.82 -5.59
C THR A 620 -24.70 26.92 -6.60
N CYS A 621 -24.92 25.59 -6.53
CA CYS A 621 -24.30 24.60 -7.41
C CYS A 621 -25.36 23.72 -8.10
N PRO A 622 -25.79 24.05 -9.34
CA PRO A 622 -26.84 23.31 -10.04
C PRO A 622 -26.57 21.81 -10.29
N THR A 623 -25.32 21.39 -10.18
CA THR A 623 -24.89 19.99 -10.38
C THR A 623 -24.71 19.22 -9.07
N SER A 624 -25.23 19.73 -7.95
CA SER A 624 -25.15 19.09 -6.62
C SER A 624 -26.26 18.04 -6.36
N ASP A 625 -27.03 17.70 -7.39
CA ASP A 625 -28.27 16.90 -7.35
C ASP A 625 -28.06 15.37 -7.40
N PHE A 626 -26.85 14.88 -7.10
CA PHE A 626 -26.51 13.45 -7.20
C PHE A 626 -27.44 12.54 -6.39
N HIS A 627 -27.83 12.96 -5.18
CA HIS A 627 -28.73 12.17 -4.33
C HIS A 627 -30.09 11.92 -4.99
N ALA A 628 -30.64 12.91 -5.69
CA ALA A 628 -31.89 12.75 -6.43
C ALA A 628 -31.73 11.74 -7.57
N LEU A 629 -30.61 11.76 -8.30
CA LEU A 629 -30.32 10.75 -9.32
C LEU A 629 -30.26 9.33 -8.72
N VAL A 630 -29.56 9.15 -7.60
CA VAL A 630 -29.46 7.84 -6.94
C VAL A 630 -30.83 7.38 -6.45
N GLN A 631 -31.66 8.28 -5.89
CA GLN A 631 -33.02 7.98 -5.48
C GLN A 631 -33.88 7.47 -6.65
N ARG A 632 -33.77 8.07 -7.84
CA ARG A 632 -34.52 7.60 -9.02
C ARG A 632 -34.13 6.17 -9.41
N TRP A 633 -32.85 5.81 -9.34
CA TRP A 633 -32.41 4.42 -9.53
C TRP A 633 -32.91 3.49 -8.43
N ARG A 634 -32.87 3.95 -7.18
CA ARG A 634 -33.31 3.17 -6.01
C ARG A 634 -34.80 2.84 -6.03
N ASN A 635 -35.60 3.68 -6.67
CA ASN A 635 -37.03 3.43 -6.92
C ASN A 635 -37.26 2.28 -7.92
N LEU A 636 -36.30 1.97 -8.78
CA LEU A 636 -36.38 0.85 -9.74
C LEU A 636 -35.87 -0.47 -9.17
N THR A 637 -34.88 -0.45 -8.28
CA THR A 637 -34.30 -1.67 -7.71
C THR A 637 -33.69 -1.43 -6.32
N PRO A 638 -33.75 -2.41 -5.39
CA PRO A 638 -33.00 -2.35 -4.14
C PRO A 638 -31.50 -2.62 -4.29
N ASN A 639 -31.04 -3.09 -5.45
CA ASN A 639 -29.63 -3.37 -5.71
C ASN A 639 -28.88 -2.14 -6.21
N THR A 640 -29.03 -1.02 -5.52
CA THR A 640 -28.42 0.27 -5.87
C THR A 640 -27.24 0.57 -4.95
N TYR A 641 -26.14 0.96 -5.58
CA TYR A 641 -24.87 1.33 -4.97
C TYR A 641 -24.41 2.69 -5.53
N ALA A 642 -23.50 3.36 -4.84
CA ALA A 642 -22.93 4.64 -5.30
C ALA A 642 -21.42 4.52 -5.58
N TYR A 643 -20.94 5.24 -6.60
CA TYR A 643 -19.52 5.42 -6.90
C TYR A 643 -19.17 6.90 -6.78
N GLU A 644 -18.32 7.22 -5.81
CA GLU A 644 -17.83 8.54 -5.48
C GLU A 644 -16.39 8.71 -5.98
N TYR A 645 -16.05 9.88 -6.53
CA TYR A 645 -14.69 10.21 -6.95
C TYR A 645 -13.98 11.00 -5.85
N ASP A 646 -13.12 10.34 -5.07
CA ASP A 646 -12.39 10.93 -3.93
C ASP A 646 -10.93 10.42 -3.87
N PRO A 647 -9.91 11.28 -3.71
CA PRO A 647 -9.95 12.70 -3.99
C PRO A 647 -10.39 12.95 -5.43
N ILE A 648 -10.61 14.21 -5.78
CA ILE A 648 -10.63 14.62 -7.19
C ILE A 648 -9.29 14.13 -7.78
N SER A 649 -9.31 13.06 -8.58
CA SER A 649 -8.16 12.19 -8.92
C SER A 649 -7.09 12.82 -9.85
N TRP A 650 -7.03 14.15 -9.86
CA TRP A 650 -6.31 14.98 -10.82
C TRP A 650 -5.55 16.13 -10.14
N THR A 651 -5.45 16.14 -8.81
CA THR A 651 -4.87 17.25 -8.02
C THR A 651 -3.38 17.08 -7.69
N GLY A 652 -2.78 15.92 -7.96
CA GLY A 652 -1.36 15.68 -7.72
C GLY A 652 -1.00 15.64 -6.23
N GLY A 653 -1.94 15.25 -5.37
CA GLY A 653 -1.71 15.19 -3.92
C GLY A 653 -1.96 16.51 -3.19
N LEU A 654 -2.55 17.53 -3.83
CA LEU A 654 -3.05 18.71 -3.11
C LEU A 654 -4.25 18.34 -2.19
N PRO A 655 -4.41 18.99 -1.02
CA PRO A 655 -5.55 18.77 -0.11
C PRO A 655 -6.90 18.89 -0.80
N CYS A 656 -7.81 17.94 -0.58
CA CYS A 656 -9.18 17.94 -1.09
C CYS A 656 -10.16 17.90 0.09
N PRO A 657 -10.56 19.04 0.69
CA PRO A 657 -11.15 19.09 2.05
C PRO A 657 -12.63 18.69 2.12
N THR A 658 -13.05 17.66 1.39
CA THR A 658 -14.45 17.24 1.26
C THR A 658 -14.91 16.29 2.36
N TYR A 659 -14.07 15.92 3.32
CA TYR A 659 -14.33 14.88 4.33
C TYR A 659 -15.63 15.08 5.14
N LEU A 660 -15.99 16.31 5.53
CA LEU A 660 -17.27 16.55 6.24
C LEU A 660 -18.47 16.47 5.30
N GLN A 661 -18.38 17.09 4.11
CA GLN A 661 -19.42 17.02 3.07
C GLN A 661 -19.66 15.58 2.60
N MET A 662 -18.59 14.80 2.45
CA MET A 662 -18.65 13.39 2.11
C MET A 662 -19.31 12.59 3.24
N GLY A 663 -18.98 12.91 4.49
CA GLY A 663 -19.65 12.33 5.64
C GLY A 663 -21.16 12.52 5.56
N ARG A 664 -21.63 13.78 5.41
CA ARG A 664 -23.05 14.12 5.26
C ARG A 664 -23.70 13.45 4.05
N SER A 665 -23.02 13.43 2.90
CA SER A 665 -23.49 12.75 1.68
C SER A 665 -23.73 11.26 1.93
N LEU A 666 -22.81 10.58 2.61
CA LEU A 666 -22.96 9.17 2.97
C LEU A 666 -24.11 8.95 3.95
N GLN A 667 -24.34 9.86 4.91
CA GLN A 667 -25.52 9.77 5.79
C GLN A 667 -26.81 9.75 4.98
N HIS A 668 -26.99 10.74 4.11
CA HIS A 668 -28.19 10.85 3.28
C HIS A 668 -28.35 9.63 2.36
N LEU A 669 -27.27 9.19 1.70
CA LEU A 669 -27.30 8.04 0.81
C LEU A 669 -27.68 6.73 1.53
N PHE A 670 -27.17 6.49 2.74
CA PHE A 670 -27.46 5.26 3.48
C PHE A 670 -28.78 5.31 4.25
N ASP A 671 -29.14 6.42 4.89
CA ASP A 671 -30.28 6.48 5.80
C ASP A 671 -31.56 6.96 5.12
N GLU A 672 -31.47 7.90 4.18
CA GLU A 672 -32.65 8.43 3.47
C GLU A 672 -32.89 7.72 2.14
N VAL A 673 -31.85 7.58 1.31
CA VAL A 673 -31.98 6.90 0.01
C VAL A 673 -31.99 5.39 0.18
N GLY A 674 -31.15 4.84 1.07
CA GLY A 674 -31.09 3.40 1.33
C GLY A 674 -30.31 2.61 0.29
N ILE A 675 -29.15 3.13 -0.16
CA ILE A 675 -28.18 2.35 -0.94
C ILE A 675 -27.59 1.20 -0.11
N LYS A 676 -27.11 0.14 -0.78
CA LYS A 676 -26.50 -1.01 -0.10
C LYS A 676 -25.02 -0.80 0.24
N GLY A 677 -24.30 -0.03 -0.58
CA GLY A 677 -22.88 0.21 -0.40
C GLY A 677 -22.38 1.32 -1.32
N SER A 678 -21.16 1.78 -1.07
CA SER A 678 -20.55 2.86 -1.83
C SER A 678 -19.05 2.62 -2.01
N TYR A 679 -18.54 2.88 -3.20
CA TYR A 679 -17.12 2.86 -3.53
C TYR A 679 -16.63 4.29 -3.61
N SER A 680 -15.46 4.53 -3.04
CA SER A 680 -14.74 5.78 -3.19
C SER A 680 -13.52 5.45 -4.04
N ASP A 681 -13.35 6.16 -5.15
CA ASP A 681 -12.17 6.06 -6.01
C ASP A 681 -10.88 6.37 -5.20
N GLY A 682 -9.71 6.30 -5.82
CA GLY A 682 -8.49 6.81 -5.18
C GLY A 682 -7.90 5.93 -4.10
N ALA A 683 -8.15 4.62 -4.13
CA ALA A 683 -7.59 3.66 -3.17
C ALA A 683 -6.04 3.75 -3.06
N GLN A 684 -5.36 4.14 -4.14
CA GLN A 684 -3.92 4.40 -4.22
C GLN A 684 -3.44 5.61 -3.41
N TYR A 685 -4.32 6.59 -3.13
CA TYR A 685 -3.98 7.83 -2.44
C TYR A 685 -4.21 7.77 -0.91
N ALA A 686 -4.63 6.61 -0.39
CA ALA A 686 -5.16 6.47 0.97
C ALA A 686 -4.18 6.79 2.11
N ALA A 687 -2.88 6.75 1.85
CA ALA A 687 -1.84 7.08 2.82
C ALA A 687 -1.29 8.51 2.62
N HIS A 688 -1.80 9.26 1.63
CA HIS A 688 -1.29 10.58 1.35
C HIS A 688 -1.67 11.56 2.44
N ALA A 689 -0.73 12.43 2.80
CA ALA A 689 -0.91 13.43 3.86
C ALA A 689 -2.13 14.34 3.62
N SER A 690 -2.50 14.55 2.35
CA SER A 690 -3.56 15.44 1.91
C SER A 690 -4.97 14.85 1.85
N THR A 691 -5.10 13.51 1.84
CA THR A 691 -6.39 12.87 1.52
C THR A 691 -6.77 11.73 2.47
N TYR A 692 -5.89 11.32 3.37
CA TYR A 692 -6.17 10.24 4.32
C TYR A 692 -7.44 10.48 5.15
N ILE A 693 -7.73 11.75 5.48
CA ILE A 693 -8.86 12.13 6.32
C ILE A 693 -10.20 11.87 5.63
N ASN A 694 -10.29 12.11 4.32
CA ASN A 694 -11.49 11.82 3.51
C ASN A 694 -11.86 10.35 3.69
N ARG A 695 -10.89 9.48 3.46
CA ARG A 695 -11.07 8.04 3.55
C ARG A 695 -11.38 7.57 4.96
N TYR A 696 -10.71 8.13 5.98
CA TYR A 696 -10.99 7.79 7.37
C TYR A 696 -12.44 8.13 7.73
N ILE A 697 -12.88 9.37 7.50
CA ILE A 697 -14.26 9.78 7.77
C ILE A 697 -15.24 8.95 6.94
N ALA A 698 -15.02 8.78 5.64
CA ALA A 698 -15.88 7.97 4.78
C ALA A 698 -16.06 6.54 5.34
N ARG A 699 -14.98 5.89 5.80
CA ARG A 699 -15.08 4.54 6.35
C ARG A 699 -15.86 4.50 7.66
N ARG A 700 -15.70 5.49 8.53
CA ARG A 700 -16.48 5.61 9.78
C ARG A 700 -17.96 5.81 9.51
N MET A 701 -18.29 6.61 8.51
CA MET A 701 -19.68 6.86 8.09
C MET A 701 -20.30 5.66 7.37
N LYS A 702 -19.52 4.89 6.59
CA LYS A 702 -19.96 3.60 6.01
C LYS A 702 -20.23 2.51 7.06
N LEU A 703 -19.58 2.60 8.23
CA LEU A 703 -19.84 1.69 9.35
C LEU A 703 -21.15 2.05 10.05
N ASP A 704 -21.29 3.30 10.49
CA ASP A 704 -22.50 3.81 11.15
C ASP A 704 -22.75 5.27 10.73
N PRO A 705 -23.68 5.52 9.77
CA PRO A 705 -23.99 6.85 9.27
C PRO A 705 -24.74 7.72 10.29
N ARG A 706 -25.19 7.19 11.42
CA ARG A 706 -25.93 7.99 12.42
C ARG A 706 -25.01 8.92 13.23
N GLN A 707 -23.70 8.71 13.16
CA GLN A 707 -22.71 9.57 13.80
C GLN A 707 -22.59 10.91 13.06
N SER A 708 -22.34 12.02 13.76
CA SER A 708 -21.98 13.29 13.11
C SER A 708 -20.55 13.19 12.52
N PRO A 709 -20.32 13.67 11.27
CA PRO A 709 -18.97 13.78 10.70
C PRO A 709 -18.00 14.58 11.58
N GLU A 710 -18.48 15.64 12.24
CA GLU A 710 -17.71 16.44 13.20
C GLU A 710 -17.33 15.63 14.45
N ALA A 711 -18.22 14.77 14.96
CA ALA A 711 -17.91 13.90 16.09
C ALA A 711 -16.83 12.87 15.72
N VAL A 712 -16.85 12.35 14.49
CA VAL A 712 -15.80 11.47 13.97
C VAL A 712 -14.47 12.23 13.82
N LEU A 713 -14.50 13.46 13.32
CA LEU A 713 -13.32 14.34 13.24
C LEU A 713 -12.72 14.59 14.63
N HIS A 714 -13.57 14.93 15.60
CA HIS A 714 -13.16 15.16 16.98
C HIS A 714 -12.48 13.93 17.58
N ASP A 715 -13.14 12.75 17.51
CA ASP A 715 -12.58 11.48 17.99
C ASP A 715 -11.24 11.14 17.32
N MET A 716 -11.14 11.32 16.00
CA MET A 716 -9.89 11.15 15.26
C MET A 716 -8.81 12.07 15.81
N CYS A 717 -9.09 13.38 15.97
CA CYS A 717 -8.09 14.34 16.43
C CYS A 717 -7.60 14.06 17.84
N GLN A 718 -8.49 13.65 18.76
CA GLN A 718 -8.13 13.28 20.14
C GLN A 718 -7.11 12.14 20.16
N HIS A 719 -7.36 11.06 19.41
CA HIS A 719 -6.49 9.88 19.43
C HIS A 719 -5.25 10.03 18.54
N PHE A 720 -5.36 10.76 17.43
CA PHE A 720 -4.30 10.87 16.44
C PHE A 720 -3.31 11.98 16.78
N PHE A 721 -3.76 13.15 17.24
CA PHE A 721 -2.87 14.30 17.46
C PHE A 721 -2.56 14.59 18.93
N GLY A 722 -3.23 13.92 19.88
CA GLY A 722 -2.90 13.99 21.31
C GLY A 722 -2.87 15.43 21.82
N PRO A 723 -1.72 15.96 22.30
CA PRO A 723 -1.61 17.35 22.78
C PRO A 723 -2.09 18.42 21.80
N ALA A 724 -2.01 18.17 20.49
CA ALA A 724 -2.47 19.10 19.45
C ALA A 724 -3.91 18.86 18.98
N ALA A 725 -4.67 17.95 19.61
CA ALA A 725 -5.99 17.53 19.16
C ALA A 725 -6.94 18.70 18.85
N HIS A 726 -7.10 19.64 19.79
CA HIS A 726 -7.98 20.79 19.60
C HIS A 726 -7.52 21.68 18.43
N SER A 727 -6.21 21.99 18.35
CA SER A 727 -5.66 22.82 17.29
C SER A 727 -5.85 22.18 15.91
N MET A 728 -5.59 20.87 15.81
CA MET A 728 -5.73 20.13 14.57
C MET A 728 -7.21 19.94 14.17
N GLU A 729 -8.12 19.80 15.13
CA GLU A 729 -9.55 19.85 14.87
C GLU A 729 -9.97 21.19 14.27
N GLN A 730 -9.50 22.31 14.82
CA GLN A 730 -9.77 23.64 14.25
C GLN A 730 -9.14 23.83 12.86
N TYR A 731 -7.93 23.30 12.63
CA TYR A 731 -7.30 23.28 11.30
C TYR A 731 -8.20 22.63 10.25
N TYR A 732 -8.72 21.44 10.54
CA TYR A 732 -9.61 20.74 9.63
C TYR A 732 -10.95 21.45 9.49
N LEU A 733 -11.61 21.85 10.58
CA LEU A 733 -12.86 22.61 10.49
C LEU A 733 -12.73 23.88 9.63
N GLU A 734 -11.60 24.59 9.74
CA GLU A 734 -11.33 25.76 8.91
C GLU A 734 -11.16 25.39 7.43
N LEU A 735 -10.31 24.40 7.13
CA LEU A 735 -10.04 23.98 5.76
C LEU A 735 -11.29 23.37 5.08
N ALA A 736 -12.18 22.72 5.83
CA ALA A 736 -13.44 22.18 5.31
C ALA A 736 -14.39 23.26 4.74
N LYS A 737 -14.27 24.52 5.18
CA LYS A 737 -15.06 25.65 4.63
C LYS A 737 -14.78 25.91 3.16
N THR A 738 -13.65 25.42 2.63
CA THR A 738 -13.39 25.45 1.18
C THR A 738 -14.52 24.79 0.41
N ALA A 739 -15.15 23.74 0.96
CA ALA A 739 -16.26 23.04 0.33
C ALA A 739 -17.54 23.87 0.17
N ASP A 740 -17.63 25.04 0.81
CA ASP A 740 -18.76 25.99 0.71
C ASP A 740 -18.51 27.08 -0.36
N THR A 741 -17.39 27.00 -1.10
CA THR A 741 -17.03 28.00 -2.11
C THR A 741 -17.94 27.88 -3.33
N PRO A 742 -18.72 28.91 -3.69
CA PRO A 742 -19.70 28.83 -4.77
C PRO A 742 -19.02 28.73 -6.14
N HIS A 743 -19.59 27.91 -7.03
CA HIS A 743 -19.14 27.80 -8.42
C HIS A 743 -20.27 27.36 -9.35
N ALA A 744 -20.19 27.74 -10.62
CA ALA A 744 -21.25 27.58 -11.62
C ALA A 744 -21.48 26.12 -12.11
N GLY A 745 -21.13 25.10 -11.32
CA GLY A 745 -21.32 23.68 -11.64
C GLY A 745 -20.02 22.87 -11.78
N ARG A 746 -20.14 21.56 -12.09
CA ARG A 746 -19.05 20.57 -12.07
C ARG A 746 -17.78 21.02 -12.80
N THR A 747 -17.87 21.72 -13.92
CA THR A 747 -16.73 22.02 -14.82
C THR A 747 -15.59 22.78 -14.13
N ARG A 748 -15.92 23.58 -13.10
CA ARG A 748 -14.93 24.31 -12.27
C ARG A 748 -14.15 23.41 -11.30
N VAL A 749 -14.71 22.27 -10.89
CA VAL A 749 -14.14 21.44 -9.81
C VAL A 749 -13.79 20.01 -10.29
N GLY A 750 -14.37 19.58 -11.41
CA GLY A 750 -14.14 18.28 -12.05
C GLY A 750 -13.24 18.32 -13.30
N GLY A 751 -12.82 19.51 -13.76
CA GLY A 751 -11.93 19.71 -14.90
C GLY A 751 -10.44 19.42 -14.64
N GLY A 752 -10.12 18.91 -13.45
CA GLY A 752 -8.74 18.72 -12.99
C GLY A 752 -8.19 19.95 -12.26
N SER A 753 -6.88 20.11 -12.28
CA SER A 753 -6.18 21.09 -11.44
C SER A 753 -6.21 22.55 -11.94
N THR A 754 -6.89 22.82 -13.07
CA THR A 754 -6.89 24.13 -13.73
C THR A 754 -7.49 25.25 -12.88
N PHE A 755 -8.63 25.01 -12.22
CA PHE A 755 -9.31 26.01 -11.38
C PHE A 755 -9.22 25.69 -9.89
N TYR A 756 -8.32 24.79 -9.50
CA TYR A 756 -8.28 24.25 -8.14
C TYR A 756 -8.04 25.33 -7.08
N HIS A 757 -7.23 26.33 -7.41
CA HIS A 757 -6.98 27.49 -6.55
C HIS A 757 -8.23 28.29 -6.18
N GLU A 758 -9.29 28.27 -7.01
CA GLU A 758 -10.54 29.00 -6.75
C GLU A 758 -11.26 28.46 -5.49
N MET A 759 -11.03 27.19 -5.13
CA MET A 759 -11.63 26.55 -3.94
C MET A 759 -11.00 27.02 -2.61
N PHE A 760 -9.86 27.71 -2.65
CA PHE A 760 -9.08 28.01 -1.45
C PHE A 760 -8.98 29.52 -1.22
N PRO A 761 -9.98 30.16 -0.59
CA PRO A 761 -9.88 31.56 -0.20
C PRO A 761 -8.66 31.81 0.69
N GLN A 762 -7.93 32.91 0.42
CA GLN A 762 -6.71 33.24 1.14
C GLN A 762 -6.90 33.30 2.68
N GLY A 763 -8.03 33.83 3.14
CA GLY A 763 -8.36 33.91 4.57
C GLY A 763 -8.49 32.54 5.24
N VAL A 764 -9.07 31.55 4.55
CA VAL A 764 -9.22 30.17 5.04
C VAL A 764 -7.85 29.50 5.15
N VAL A 765 -7.01 29.63 4.12
CA VAL A 765 -5.66 29.04 4.10
C VAL A 765 -4.79 29.62 5.21
N GLN A 766 -4.83 30.94 5.41
CA GLN A 766 -4.09 31.61 6.49
C GLN A 766 -4.59 31.23 7.89
N ALA A 767 -5.91 31.05 8.05
CA ALA A 767 -6.49 30.62 9.31
C ALA A 767 -6.12 29.17 9.65
N ALA A 768 -6.19 28.27 8.66
CA ALA A 768 -5.73 26.89 8.80
C ALA A 768 -4.23 26.84 9.20
N ARG A 769 -3.36 27.58 8.50
CA ARG A 769 -1.93 27.69 8.85
C ARG A 769 -1.70 28.05 10.32
N ARG A 770 -2.42 29.04 10.87
CA ARG A 770 -2.28 29.42 12.29
C ARG A 770 -2.58 28.28 13.26
N PHE A 771 -3.65 27.52 13.01
CA PHE A 771 -3.99 26.36 13.84
C PHE A 771 -2.97 25.22 13.70
N LEU A 772 -2.39 25.05 12.52
CA LEU A 772 -1.34 24.06 12.29
C LEU A 772 -0.04 24.43 13.02
N ASP A 773 0.37 25.70 12.96
CA ASP A 773 1.56 26.20 13.67
C ASP A 773 1.40 26.08 15.19
N GLN A 774 0.19 26.35 15.72
CA GLN A 774 -0.13 26.08 17.12
C GLN A 774 -0.05 24.59 17.45
N GLY A 775 -0.53 23.71 16.55
CA GLY A 775 -0.41 22.26 16.70
C GLY A 775 1.05 21.80 16.80
N LEU A 776 1.92 22.30 15.91
CA LEU A 776 3.36 22.01 15.93
C LEU A 776 4.00 22.44 17.25
N SER A 777 3.65 23.64 17.72
CA SER A 777 4.14 24.16 19.00
C SER A 777 3.69 23.31 20.19
N LEU A 778 2.44 22.84 20.21
CA LEU A 778 1.89 22.02 21.30
C LEU A 778 2.51 20.62 21.35
N THR A 779 2.86 20.03 20.20
CA THR A 779 3.51 18.71 20.19
C THR A 779 4.98 18.74 20.58
N GLY A 780 5.69 19.83 20.26
CA GLY A 780 7.16 19.85 20.35
C GLY A 780 7.78 18.65 19.64
N ASP A 781 8.67 17.92 20.32
CA ASP A 781 9.32 16.70 19.79
C ASP A 781 8.61 15.38 20.19
N GLN A 782 7.40 15.44 20.74
CA GLN A 782 6.71 14.27 21.27
C GLN A 782 6.22 13.32 20.15
N ALA A 783 6.99 12.27 19.88
CA ALA A 783 6.57 11.20 18.98
C ALA A 783 5.46 10.32 19.62
N PRO A 784 4.46 9.85 18.84
CA PRO A 784 4.31 10.02 17.40
C PRO A 784 3.60 11.33 16.98
N TYR A 785 3.05 12.11 17.92
CA TYR A 785 2.21 13.29 17.63
C TYR A 785 2.93 14.34 16.76
N ALA A 786 4.17 14.69 17.10
CA ALA A 786 4.98 15.63 16.32
C ALA A 786 5.13 15.19 14.86
N LYS A 787 5.36 13.89 14.61
CA LYS A 787 5.48 13.33 13.26
C LYS A 787 4.16 13.41 12.48
N ARG A 788 3.02 13.23 13.16
CA ARG A 788 1.69 13.31 12.54
C ARG A 788 1.34 14.74 12.16
N VAL A 789 1.62 15.72 13.01
CA VAL A 789 1.40 17.14 12.69
C VAL A 789 2.35 17.59 11.58
N ALA A 790 3.62 17.17 11.61
CA ALA A 790 4.60 17.46 10.55
C ALA A 790 4.19 16.90 9.18
N MET A 791 3.57 15.71 9.13
CA MET A 791 3.01 15.15 7.90
C MET A 791 1.94 16.09 7.32
N VAL A 792 1.03 16.62 8.15
CA VAL A 792 0.00 17.57 7.71
C VAL A 792 0.62 18.92 7.31
N ASP A 793 1.66 19.38 8.01
CA ASP A 793 2.43 20.58 7.63
C ASP A 793 3.03 20.48 6.23
N LEU A 794 3.63 19.35 5.88
CA LEU A 794 4.16 19.16 4.51
C LEU A 794 3.05 19.32 3.47
N SER A 795 1.88 18.72 3.71
CA SER A 795 0.72 18.86 2.82
C SER A 795 0.21 20.31 2.74
N GLN A 796 0.20 21.04 3.86
CA GLN A 796 -0.21 22.44 3.91
C GLN A 796 0.78 23.34 3.16
N ARG A 797 2.10 23.13 3.35
CA ARG A 797 3.15 23.86 2.63
C ARG A 797 3.08 23.60 1.13
N TYR A 798 2.74 22.38 0.73
CA TYR A 798 2.56 22.02 -0.68
C TYR A 798 1.39 22.80 -1.31
N LEU A 799 0.26 22.89 -0.61
CA LEU A 799 -0.87 23.74 -1.01
C LEU A 799 -0.48 25.23 -1.11
N GLU A 800 0.21 25.75 -0.10
CA GLU A 800 0.63 27.16 -0.07
C GLU A 800 1.65 27.49 -1.17
N ALA A 801 2.53 26.57 -1.54
CA ALA A 801 3.47 26.75 -2.65
C ALA A 801 2.73 26.82 -3.99
N TYR A 802 1.77 25.92 -4.23
CA TYR A 802 0.89 25.96 -5.40
C TYR A 802 0.12 27.29 -5.47
N LEU A 803 -0.62 27.65 -4.41
CA LEU A 803 -1.43 28.86 -4.36
C LEU A 803 -0.56 30.12 -4.49
N GLY A 804 0.61 30.13 -3.85
CA GLY A 804 1.58 31.22 -3.98
C GLY A 804 2.05 31.41 -5.42
N GLY A 805 2.28 30.31 -6.15
CA GLY A 805 2.61 30.35 -7.57
C GLY A 805 1.50 30.95 -8.42
N VAL A 806 0.26 30.49 -8.19
CA VAL A 806 -0.93 30.96 -8.93
C VAL A 806 -1.27 32.42 -8.64
N TRP A 807 -1.36 32.81 -7.36
CA TRP A 807 -1.70 34.18 -6.98
C TRP A 807 -0.64 35.19 -7.40
N ALA A 808 0.65 34.81 -7.35
CA ALA A 808 1.71 35.65 -7.89
C ALA A 808 1.58 35.84 -9.41
N ALA A 809 1.20 34.78 -10.14
CA ALA A 809 0.95 34.87 -11.58
C ALA A 809 -0.24 35.80 -11.89
N GLN A 810 -1.35 35.66 -11.16
CA GLN A 810 -2.52 36.54 -11.27
C GLN A 810 -2.20 38.00 -10.96
N ALA A 811 -1.27 38.25 -10.03
CA ALA A 811 -0.76 39.57 -9.71
C ALA A 811 0.29 40.10 -10.73
N GLY A 812 0.60 39.34 -11.79
CA GLY A 812 1.58 39.73 -12.82
C GLY A 812 3.04 39.61 -12.40
N ASN A 813 3.35 38.91 -11.31
CA ASN A 813 4.71 38.73 -10.80
C ASN A 813 5.30 37.36 -11.20
N TYR A 814 6.00 37.33 -12.33
CA TYR A 814 6.59 36.11 -12.90
C TYR A 814 7.62 35.43 -11.98
N GLU A 815 8.55 36.21 -11.40
CA GLU A 815 9.61 35.67 -10.54
C GLU A 815 9.04 35.03 -9.27
N ALA A 816 8.08 35.70 -8.64
CA ALA A 816 7.41 35.14 -7.46
C ALA A 816 6.56 33.91 -7.80
N ALA A 817 5.94 33.88 -8.99
CA ALA A 817 5.19 32.71 -9.46
C ALA A 817 6.11 31.50 -9.65
N MET A 818 7.23 31.69 -10.33
CA MET A 818 8.27 30.67 -10.53
C MET A 818 8.80 30.16 -9.19
N ALA A 819 9.15 31.06 -8.27
CA ALA A 819 9.60 30.69 -6.93
C ALA A 819 8.54 29.88 -6.14
N GLY A 820 7.26 30.19 -6.32
CA GLY A 820 6.16 29.39 -5.75
C GLY A 820 6.13 27.96 -6.28
N PHE A 821 6.21 27.81 -7.60
CA PHE A 821 6.21 26.49 -8.25
C PHE A 821 7.50 25.69 -8.00
N ASP A 822 8.66 26.33 -7.90
CA ASP A 822 9.91 25.64 -7.57
C ASP A 822 9.90 25.15 -6.10
N ARG A 823 9.30 25.92 -5.18
CA ARG A 823 9.03 25.43 -3.81
C ARG A 823 8.09 24.24 -3.79
N MET A 824 7.07 24.25 -4.65
CA MET A 824 6.12 23.15 -4.81
C MET A 824 6.85 21.89 -5.29
N ASP A 825 7.76 21.99 -6.26
CA ASP A 825 8.58 20.87 -6.74
C ASP A 825 9.48 20.30 -5.63
N GLY A 826 10.16 21.14 -4.84
CA GLY A 826 10.99 20.67 -3.72
C GLY A 826 10.21 20.03 -2.56
N LEU A 827 8.93 20.40 -2.38
CA LEU A 827 8.06 19.75 -1.41
C LEU A 827 7.59 18.37 -1.86
N ILE A 828 7.49 18.14 -3.17
CA ILE A 828 7.23 16.80 -3.72
C ILE A 828 8.35 15.85 -3.31
N ASP A 829 9.62 16.26 -3.49
CA ASP A 829 10.79 15.49 -3.05
C ASP A 829 10.75 15.17 -1.55
N THR A 830 10.38 16.16 -0.74
CA THR A 830 10.32 16.02 0.72
C THR A 830 9.24 15.02 1.16
N MET A 831 8.12 14.96 0.43
CA MET A 831 6.98 14.10 0.75
C MET A 831 7.09 12.70 0.13
N GLU A 832 7.88 12.52 -0.92
CA GLU A 832 8.13 11.23 -1.57
C GLU A 832 8.84 10.24 -0.64
N ALA A 833 9.95 10.66 -0.01
CA ALA A 833 10.77 9.81 0.85
C ALA A 833 9.98 9.06 1.95
N PRO A 834 9.05 9.70 2.69
CA PRO A 834 8.19 9.01 3.66
C PRO A 834 6.94 8.34 3.05
N GLY A 835 6.72 8.42 1.75
CA GLY A 835 5.55 7.85 1.05
C GLY A 835 4.24 8.64 1.29
N PHE A 836 4.33 9.95 1.53
CA PHE A 836 3.17 10.81 1.79
C PHE A 836 2.48 11.34 0.53
N LEU A 837 3.03 11.05 -0.65
CA LEU A 837 2.39 11.27 -1.95
C LEU A 837 2.98 10.33 -3.02
N ASP A 838 2.32 10.28 -4.17
CA ASP A 838 2.84 9.69 -5.42
C ASP A 838 3.57 10.79 -6.19
N ALA A 839 4.91 10.76 -6.18
CA ALA A 839 5.72 11.80 -6.79
C ALA A 839 5.57 11.85 -8.31
N VAL A 840 5.35 10.71 -8.95
CA VAL A 840 5.20 10.63 -10.41
C VAL A 840 3.92 11.33 -10.84
N ASP A 841 2.78 11.03 -10.18
CA ASP A 841 1.54 11.75 -10.45
C ASP A 841 1.65 13.22 -10.03
N ALA A 842 2.18 13.50 -8.83
CA ALA A 842 2.33 14.87 -8.33
C ALA A 842 3.12 15.76 -9.28
N ARG A 843 4.31 15.33 -9.74
CA ARG A 843 5.14 16.08 -10.71
C ARG A 843 4.43 16.29 -12.04
N ARG A 844 3.72 15.27 -12.53
CA ARG A 844 2.94 15.37 -13.77
C ARG A 844 1.84 16.43 -13.66
N ARG A 845 1.10 16.46 -12.54
CA ARG A 845 0.06 17.46 -12.29
C ARG A 845 0.65 18.84 -12.02
N ALA A 846 1.68 18.93 -11.18
CA ALA A 846 2.46 20.12 -10.86
C ALA A 846 2.94 20.85 -12.13
N THR A 847 3.57 20.10 -13.03
CA THR A 847 4.05 20.63 -14.32
C THR A 847 2.90 21.17 -15.15
N THR A 848 1.78 20.45 -15.20
CA THR A 848 0.59 20.88 -15.96
C THR A 848 0.01 22.16 -15.38
N MET A 849 -0.14 22.25 -14.06
CA MET A 849 -0.63 23.44 -13.36
C MET A 849 0.29 24.65 -13.60
N ARG A 850 1.59 24.47 -13.39
CA ARG A 850 2.62 25.48 -13.61
C ARG A 850 2.54 26.03 -15.03
N LEU A 851 2.63 25.16 -16.03
CA LEU A 851 2.70 25.59 -17.42
C LEU A 851 1.38 26.22 -17.90
N LYS A 852 0.22 25.69 -17.51
CA LYS A 852 -1.06 26.31 -17.87
C LYS A 852 -1.22 27.69 -17.22
N THR A 853 -0.88 27.83 -15.94
CA THR A 853 -0.92 29.12 -15.23
C THR A 853 0.00 30.15 -15.86
N LEU A 854 1.24 29.77 -16.17
CA LEU A 854 2.19 30.68 -16.79
C LEU A 854 1.81 31.01 -18.24
N ALA A 855 1.26 30.05 -18.99
CA ALA A 855 0.75 30.31 -20.34
C ALA A 855 -0.43 31.28 -20.32
N GLU A 856 -1.29 31.24 -19.30
CA GLU A 856 -2.41 32.16 -19.16
C GLU A 856 -1.94 33.59 -18.83
N HIS A 857 -1.04 33.75 -17.85
CA HIS A 857 -0.67 35.07 -17.34
C HIS A 857 0.59 35.69 -17.98
N PHE A 858 1.47 34.88 -18.56
CA PHE A 858 2.74 35.33 -19.14
C PHE A 858 3.03 34.73 -20.54
N PRO A 859 2.05 34.71 -21.46
CA PRO A 859 2.22 34.04 -22.75
C PRO A 859 3.39 34.60 -23.56
N GLN A 860 3.61 35.92 -23.55
CA GLN A 860 4.70 36.56 -24.31
C GLN A 860 6.07 36.20 -23.74
N LYS A 861 6.23 36.14 -22.41
CA LYS A 861 7.49 35.74 -21.77
C LYS A 861 7.87 34.30 -22.11
N LEU A 862 6.88 33.44 -22.32
CA LEU A 862 7.09 32.04 -22.69
C LEU A 862 7.12 31.80 -24.20
N GLY A 863 6.89 32.83 -25.01
CA GLY A 863 6.90 32.75 -26.48
C GLY A 863 5.66 32.07 -27.09
N PHE A 864 4.53 32.01 -26.37
CA PHE A 864 3.29 31.47 -26.92
C PHE A 864 2.74 32.36 -28.05
N VAL A 865 2.25 31.70 -29.08
CA VAL A 865 1.51 32.36 -30.16
C VAL A 865 0.18 32.82 -29.61
N THR A 866 -0.02 34.14 -29.55
CA THR A 866 -1.30 34.74 -29.14
C THR A 866 -2.05 35.37 -30.29
N ARG A 867 -1.41 35.61 -31.44
CA ARG A 867 -2.02 36.20 -32.63
C ARG A 867 -2.17 35.14 -33.71
N TRP A 868 -3.40 35.02 -34.18
CA TRP A 868 -3.83 33.93 -35.04
C TRP A 868 -4.62 34.46 -36.22
N LYS A 869 -4.45 33.78 -37.36
CA LYS A 869 -5.37 33.83 -38.47
C LYS A 869 -6.27 32.61 -38.36
N LEU A 870 -7.58 32.80 -38.28
CA LEU A 870 -8.54 31.69 -38.15
C LEU A 870 -9.37 31.51 -39.41
N LEU A 871 -9.73 30.27 -39.69
CA LEU A 871 -10.61 29.87 -40.78
C LEU A 871 -11.55 28.75 -40.31
N GLY A 872 -12.86 28.93 -40.47
CA GLY A 872 -13.91 28.03 -39.97
C GLY A 872 -14.94 28.75 -39.09
N PRO A 873 -15.74 28.05 -38.26
CA PRO A 873 -15.74 26.60 -38.07
C PRO A 873 -16.40 25.85 -39.25
N PHE A 874 -15.89 24.66 -39.54
CA PHE A 874 -16.40 23.72 -40.55
C PHE A 874 -17.11 22.55 -39.88
N ASP A 875 -18.00 21.89 -40.63
CA ASP A 875 -18.83 20.79 -40.09
C ASP A 875 -17.98 19.52 -39.88
N ASN A 876 -18.03 18.94 -38.69
CA ASN A 876 -17.39 17.67 -38.37
C ASN A 876 -18.42 16.64 -37.86
N SER A 877 -19.63 16.67 -38.40
CA SER A 877 -20.70 15.74 -38.01
C SER A 877 -20.30 14.27 -38.21
N ASP A 878 -19.48 13.98 -39.23
CA ASP A 878 -18.93 12.65 -39.52
C ASP A 878 -17.73 12.25 -38.63
N ARG A 879 -17.24 13.16 -37.79
CA ARG A 879 -16.14 12.95 -36.81
C ARG A 879 -14.84 12.41 -37.43
N ASN A 880 -14.58 12.75 -38.67
CA ASN A 880 -13.44 12.26 -39.44
C ASN A 880 -12.52 13.36 -39.95
N ALA A 881 -12.74 14.63 -39.55
CA ALA A 881 -11.94 15.77 -40.00
C ALA A 881 -10.44 15.65 -39.66
N ASP A 882 -10.08 14.91 -38.61
CA ASP A 882 -8.68 14.62 -38.28
C ASP A 882 -8.08 13.54 -39.17
N VAL A 883 -8.89 12.67 -39.78
CA VAL A 883 -8.45 11.59 -40.67
C VAL A 883 -8.38 12.08 -42.12
N ASN A 884 -9.39 12.83 -42.55
CA ASN A 884 -9.54 13.27 -43.93
C ASN A 884 -8.81 14.58 -44.23
N ARG A 885 -8.28 14.67 -45.45
CA ARG A 885 -7.78 15.94 -45.98
C ARG A 885 -8.91 16.70 -46.64
N ASP A 886 -9.00 17.99 -46.34
CA ASP A 886 -9.86 18.91 -47.06
C ASP A 886 -9.26 19.20 -48.43
N ARG A 887 -10.11 19.42 -49.42
CA ARG A 887 -9.70 19.75 -50.80
C ARG A 887 -8.81 20.99 -50.94
N PHE A 888 -8.81 21.87 -49.95
CA PHE A 888 -8.03 23.11 -49.98
C PHE A 888 -6.71 22.94 -49.23
N GLU A 889 -6.47 21.75 -48.68
CA GLU A 889 -5.17 21.31 -48.21
C GLU A 889 -4.35 20.74 -49.39
N PRO A 890 -3.03 20.98 -49.42
CA PRO A 890 -2.26 21.73 -48.43
C PRO A 890 -2.43 23.25 -48.55
N ILE A 891 -2.55 23.93 -47.42
CA ILE A 891 -2.51 25.40 -47.34
C ILE A 891 -1.04 25.81 -47.26
N ARG A 892 -0.52 26.45 -48.31
CA ARG A 892 0.90 26.84 -48.39
C ARG A 892 1.18 28.28 -47.94
N SER A 893 0.20 29.17 -48.13
CA SER A 893 0.25 30.59 -47.77
C SER A 893 -1.14 31.06 -47.38
N LEU A 894 -1.21 32.12 -46.57
CA LEU A 894 -2.47 32.78 -46.22
C LEU A 894 -3.09 33.56 -47.39
N ASP A 895 -2.30 33.92 -48.40
CA ASP A 895 -2.78 34.58 -49.62
C ASP A 895 -3.40 33.60 -50.64
N GLN A 896 -3.33 32.30 -50.35
CA GLN A 896 -3.94 31.27 -51.20
C GLN A 896 -5.46 31.46 -51.23
N SER A 897 -6.04 31.61 -52.43
CA SER A 897 -7.50 31.68 -52.60
C SER A 897 -8.15 30.33 -52.23
N LEU A 898 -8.82 30.26 -51.07
CA LEU A 898 -9.54 29.07 -50.61
C LEU A 898 -11.04 29.17 -50.96
N ARG A 899 -11.71 28.05 -51.26
CA ARG A 899 -13.14 28.02 -51.64
C ARG A 899 -13.92 26.84 -51.03
N THR A 900 -15.20 27.05 -50.76
CA THR A 900 -16.19 26.05 -50.29
C THR A 900 -16.75 25.17 -51.43
N ALA A 901 -17.64 24.21 -51.11
CA ALA A 901 -18.03 23.04 -51.96
C ALA A 901 -18.71 23.52 -53.24
N ASP A 902 -19.57 24.48 -53.00
CA ASP A 902 -20.33 25.35 -53.86
C ASP A 902 -19.53 26.52 -54.46
N GLY A 903 -18.23 26.65 -54.16
CA GLY A 903 -17.33 27.63 -54.79
C GLY A 903 -17.26 29.01 -54.14
N ALA A 904 -17.91 29.23 -52.99
CA ALA A 904 -17.83 30.50 -52.26
C ALA A 904 -16.41 30.72 -51.69
N PRO A 905 -15.89 31.97 -51.67
CA PRO A 905 -14.58 32.26 -51.12
C PRO A 905 -14.54 32.03 -49.61
N LEU A 906 -13.41 31.49 -49.13
CA LEU A 906 -13.10 31.30 -47.73
C LEU A 906 -12.06 32.34 -47.30
N GLU A 907 -12.37 33.12 -46.27
CA GLU A 907 -11.52 34.22 -45.79
C GLU A 907 -10.97 33.96 -44.39
N TRP A 908 -9.68 34.21 -44.23
CA TRP A 908 -9.03 34.25 -42.92
C TRP A 908 -9.39 35.52 -42.18
N TRP A 909 -9.58 35.45 -40.86
CA TRP A 909 -9.71 36.64 -40.02
C TRP A 909 -8.69 36.64 -38.89
N ASP A 910 -8.38 37.83 -38.37
CA ASP A 910 -7.50 38.01 -37.23
C ASP A 910 -8.19 37.68 -35.91
N TYR A 911 -7.48 37.00 -35.03
CA TYR A 911 -7.89 36.71 -33.66
C TYR A 911 -6.70 36.79 -32.72
N GLU A 912 -6.87 37.48 -31.60
CA GLU A 912 -5.89 37.52 -30.53
C GLU A 912 -6.42 36.77 -29.31
N SER A 913 -5.70 35.73 -28.87
CA SER A 913 -6.05 34.97 -27.67
C SER A 913 -5.66 35.74 -26.42
N ALA A 914 -6.52 35.68 -25.39
CA ALA A 914 -6.29 36.34 -24.10
C ALA A 914 -5.08 35.78 -23.32
N GLY A 915 -4.67 34.55 -23.61
CA GLY A 915 -3.52 33.86 -23.03
C GLY A 915 -2.86 32.95 -24.06
N GLY A 916 -1.97 32.06 -23.63
CA GLY A 916 -1.24 31.14 -24.50
C GLY A 916 -2.07 29.99 -25.08
N LEU A 917 -3.30 29.79 -24.58
CA LEU A 917 -4.26 28.87 -25.18
C LEU A 917 -5.07 29.58 -26.27
N LEU A 918 -5.01 29.07 -27.50
CA LEU A 918 -6.01 29.36 -28.52
C LEU A 918 -7.31 28.67 -28.15
N ASN A 919 -8.26 29.39 -27.56
CA ASN A 919 -9.59 28.86 -27.23
C ASN A 919 -10.58 29.16 -28.37
N LEU A 920 -10.93 28.13 -29.15
CA LEU A 920 -11.81 28.24 -30.32
C LEU A 920 -13.29 28.38 -29.94
N GLU A 921 -13.70 27.88 -28.78
CA GLU A 921 -15.08 28.09 -28.29
C GLU A 921 -15.35 29.57 -28.08
N ARG A 922 -14.40 30.28 -27.46
CA ARG A 922 -14.46 31.74 -27.30
C ARG A 922 -14.35 32.45 -28.64
N ALA A 923 -13.44 32.00 -29.52
CA ALA A 923 -13.24 32.61 -30.83
C ALA A 923 -14.49 32.50 -31.72
N PHE A 924 -15.26 31.41 -31.61
CA PHE A 924 -16.43 31.15 -32.44
C PHE A 924 -17.78 31.37 -31.73
N ALA A 925 -17.78 31.83 -30.47
CA ALA A 925 -19.00 32.04 -29.67
C ALA A 925 -20.04 32.94 -30.37
N HIS A 926 -19.59 33.86 -31.24
CA HIS A 926 -20.43 34.80 -31.97
C HIS A 926 -20.77 34.35 -33.41
N LYS A 927 -20.36 33.15 -33.82
CA LYS A 927 -20.60 32.63 -35.17
C LYS A 927 -21.97 31.93 -35.24
N PRO A 928 -22.66 31.99 -36.40
CA PRO A 928 -23.99 31.42 -36.56
C PRO A 928 -24.03 29.88 -36.56
N ARG A 929 -22.89 29.22 -36.81
CA ARG A 929 -22.78 27.76 -36.77
C ARG A 929 -22.47 27.32 -35.34
N ALA A 930 -23.23 26.35 -34.83
CA ALA A 930 -22.88 25.66 -33.60
C ALA A 930 -21.51 25.00 -33.77
N TRP A 931 -20.55 25.39 -32.93
CA TRP A 931 -19.18 24.88 -33.00
C TRP A 931 -19.07 23.44 -32.45
N THR A 932 -20.12 22.93 -31.82
CA THR A 932 -20.23 21.53 -31.34
C THR A 932 -20.09 20.56 -32.53
N LEU A 933 -19.15 19.61 -32.46
CA LEU A 933 -18.70 18.80 -33.61
C LEU A 933 -18.28 19.61 -34.84
N SER A 934 -17.33 20.54 -34.68
CA SER A 934 -16.73 21.27 -35.79
C SER A 934 -15.23 21.04 -35.88
N TYR A 935 -14.62 21.41 -37.01
CA TYR A 935 -13.17 21.58 -37.11
C TYR A 935 -12.84 22.98 -37.61
N ALA A 936 -11.62 23.45 -37.37
CA ALA A 936 -11.17 24.76 -37.81
C ALA A 936 -9.68 24.76 -38.09
N TYR A 937 -9.24 25.77 -38.84
CA TYR A 937 -7.83 26.07 -39.04
C TYR A 937 -7.43 27.30 -38.25
N ALA A 938 -6.24 27.23 -37.68
CA ALA A 938 -5.55 28.34 -37.08
C ALA A 938 -4.15 28.43 -37.68
N ALA A 939 -3.73 29.61 -38.08
CA ALA A 939 -2.48 29.82 -38.75
C ALA A 939 -1.69 30.99 -38.15
N VAL A 940 -0.38 30.90 -38.25
CA VAL A 940 0.57 31.95 -37.86
C VAL A 940 1.64 32.07 -38.95
N VAL A 941 2.05 33.32 -39.21
CA VAL A 941 3.18 33.62 -40.08
C VAL A 941 4.41 33.85 -39.21
N TYR A 942 5.51 33.20 -39.57
CA TYR A 942 6.79 33.32 -38.89
C TYR A 942 7.86 33.75 -39.89
N GLU A 943 8.47 34.91 -39.66
CA GLU A 943 9.55 35.45 -40.48
C GLU A 943 10.91 35.07 -39.89
N THR A 944 11.82 34.59 -40.73
CA THR A 944 13.23 34.37 -40.33
C THR A 944 14.19 34.88 -41.41
N PRO A 945 15.28 35.58 -41.05
CA PRO A 945 16.23 36.13 -42.03
C PRO A 945 17.06 35.03 -42.72
N THR A 946 17.28 33.91 -42.05
CA THR A 946 18.03 32.76 -42.56
C THR A 946 17.24 31.47 -42.34
N PRO A 947 17.47 30.41 -43.13
CA PRO A 947 16.88 29.11 -42.86
C PRO A 947 17.37 28.61 -41.50
N LEU A 948 16.45 28.11 -40.68
CA LEU A 948 16.78 27.55 -39.36
C LEU A 948 15.85 26.38 -39.02
N VAL A 949 16.22 25.59 -38.03
CA VAL A 949 15.32 24.58 -37.47
C VAL A 949 14.68 25.17 -36.22
N ALA A 950 13.37 25.24 -36.20
CA ALA A 950 12.60 25.63 -35.03
C ALA A 950 11.94 24.40 -34.42
N GLN A 951 11.65 24.47 -33.13
CA GLN A 951 10.82 23.49 -32.45
C GLN A 951 9.43 24.06 -32.22
N LEU A 952 8.41 23.39 -32.77
CA LEU A 952 7.02 23.62 -32.42
C LEU A 952 6.75 22.88 -31.12
N ARG A 953 6.42 23.62 -30.06
CA ARG A 953 6.00 23.07 -28.78
C ARG A 953 4.52 23.29 -28.59
N MET A 954 3.77 22.21 -28.48
CA MET A 954 2.33 22.27 -28.61
C MET A 954 1.61 21.12 -27.93
N ASP A 955 0.32 21.34 -27.65
CA ASP A 955 -0.62 20.26 -27.34
C ASP A 955 -2.07 20.80 -27.40
N SER A 956 -3.03 19.90 -27.54
CA SER A 956 -4.47 20.17 -27.54
C SER A 956 -5.20 19.06 -26.82
N PHE A 957 -6.42 19.27 -26.33
CA PHE A 957 -7.24 18.17 -25.83
C PHE A 957 -7.79 17.32 -26.99
N PHE A 958 -8.04 17.98 -28.12
CA PHE A 958 -8.67 17.43 -29.31
C PHE A 958 -7.63 17.05 -30.38
N PRO A 959 -7.95 16.10 -31.28
CA PRO A 959 -7.08 15.77 -32.39
C PRO A 959 -6.66 17.00 -33.19
N PHE A 960 -5.40 17.05 -33.59
CA PHE A 960 -4.89 18.15 -34.40
C PHE A 960 -3.78 17.74 -35.35
N ARG A 961 -3.70 18.44 -36.49
CA ARG A 961 -2.61 18.35 -37.46
C ARG A 961 -1.91 19.68 -37.59
N VAL A 962 -0.60 19.62 -37.83
CA VAL A 962 0.23 20.79 -38.06
C VAL A 962 0.96 20.66 -39.37
N SER A 963 0.93 21.70 -40.18
CA SER A 963 1.66 21.82 -41.42
C SER A 963 2.52 23.08 -41.44
N VAL A 964 3.70 22.98 -42.04
CA VAL A 964 4.62 24.11 -42.26
C VAL A 964 4.83 24.27 -43.76
N ASN A 965 4.50 25.44 -44.30
CA ASN A 965 4.57 25.75 -45.73
C ASN A 965 3.84 24.71 -46.61
N GLY A 966 2.72 24.18 -46.10
CA GLY A 966 1.90 23.15 -46.74
C GLY A 966 2.39 21.71 -46.57
N ASN A 967 3.53 21.47 -45.93
CA ASN A 967 4.00 20.12 -45.63
C ASN A 967 3.55 19.71 -44.22
N GLU A 968 2.94 18.54 -44.07
CA GLU A 968 2.52 18.02 -42.77
C GLU A 968 3.76 17.76 -41.90
N ALA A 969 3.81 18.40 -40.73
CA ALA A 969 4.87 18.25 -39.75
C ALA A 969 4.48 17.31 -38.60
N PHE A 970 3.20 17.28 -38.22
CA PHE A 970 2.74 16.48 -37.08
C PHE A 970 1.24 16.18 -37.14
N HIS A 971 0.84 15.03 -36.60
CA HIS A 971 -0.56 14.65 -36.42
C HIS A 971 -0.76 13.91 -35.10
N ARG A 972 -1.64 14.44 -34.24
CA ARG A 972 -2.12 13.75 -33.04
C ARG A 972 -3.56 13.31 -33.21
N GLN A 973 -3.78 11.99 -33.22
CA GLN A 973 -5.11 11.37 -33.25
C GLN A 973 -5.68 11.18 -31.84
N GLY A 974 -7.01 11.04 -31.76
CA GLY A 974 -7.71 10.73 -30.51
C GLY A 974 -7.75 11.88 -29.50
N LEU A 975 -8.38 11.64 -28.35
CA LEU A 975 -8.48 12.59 -27.24
C LEU A 975 -7.40 12.30 -26.20
N ASN A 976 -6.87 13.34 -25.57
CA ASN A 976 -5.88 13.22 -24.51
C ASN A 976 -5.81 14.54 -23.73
N ALA A 977 -5.63 14.49 -22.41
CA ALA A 977 -5.46 15.69 -21.59
C ALA A 977 -4.29 16.55 -22.12
N ASP A 978 -4.56 17.83 -22.35
CA ASP A 978 -3.63 18.77 -22.92
C ASP A 978 -2.66 19.31 -21.87
N ARG A 979 -1.39 19.44 -22.27
CA ARG A 979 -0.36 20.09 -21.45
C ARG A 979 0.57 20.91 -22.36
N PRO A 980 0.80 22.20 -22.08
CA PRO A 980 1.78 22.96 -22.84
C PRO A 980 3.13 22.23 -22.91
N ASP A 981 3.80 22.32 -24.07
CA ASP A 981 5.08 21.65 -24.35
C ASP A 981 5.09 20.12 -24.28
N ARG A 982 3.93 19.45 -24.33
CA ARG A 982 3.90 17.98 -24.35
C ARG A 982 4.38 17.40 -25.68
N GLN A 983 3.94 17.97 -26.80
CA GLN A 983 4.42 17.58 -28.13
C GLN A 983 5.51 18.53 -28.57
N LEU A 984 6.67 17.98 -28.86
CA LEU A 984 7.85 18.71 -29.33
C LEU A 984 8.18 18.22 -30.73
N VAL A 985 8.12 19.11 -31.73
CA VAL A 985 8.29 18.76 -33.13
C VAL A 985 9.28 19.71 -33.77
N ASP A 986 10.42 19.19 -34.21
CA ASP A 986 11.42 19.96 -34.95
C ASP A 986 10.93 20.18 -36.40
N VAL A 987 10.98 21.41 -36.87
CA VAL A 987 10.56 21.82 -38.22
C VAL A 987 11.62 22.71 -38.87
N LYS A 988 11.82 22.55 -40.18
CA LYS A 988 12.71 23.42 -40.96
C LYS A 988 11.93 24.65 -41.44
N LEU A 989 12.43 25.83 -41.08
CA LEU A 989 11.94 27.12 -41.56
C LEU A 989 12.87 27.62 -42.67
N VAL A 990 12.30 28.14 -43.75
CA VAL A 990 13.05 28.75 -44.85
C VAL A 990 13.29 30.23 -44.57
N ALA A 991 14.30 30.83 -45.21
CA ALA A 991 14.45 32.29 -45.16
C ALA A 991 13.21 32.99 -45.71
N GLY A 992 12.80 34.08 -45.04
CA GLY A 992 11.56 34.81 -45.29
C GLY A 992 10.35 34.22 -44.58
N THR A 993 9.19 34.34 -45.23
CA THR A 993 7.88 34.01 -44.69
C THR A 993 7.66 32.51 -44.58
N ASN A 994 7.34 32.03 -43.38
CA ASN A 994 6.88 30.67 -43.14
C ASN A 994 5.44 30.68 -42.65
N THR A 995 4.57 29.88 -43.28
CA THR A 995 3.17 29.72 -42.86
C THR A 995 3.02 28.41 -42.08
N ILE A 996 2.66 28.51 -40.81
CA ILE A 996 2.37 27.36 -39.95
C ILE A 996 0.85 27.27 -39.78
N VAL A 997 0.26 26.14 -40.14
CA VAL A 997 -1.19 25.92 -40.11
C VAL A 997 -1.50 24.74 -39.21
N VAL A 998 -2.45 24.93 -38.30
CA VAL A 998 -3.00 23.89 -37.42
C VAL A 998 -4.44 23.62 -37.79
N LYS A 999 -4.78 22.37 -38.07
CA LYS A 999 -6.16 21.88 -38.17
C LYS A 999 -6.58 21.26 -36.85
N LEU A 1000 -7.60 21.80 -36.19
CA LEU A 1000 -8.11 21.36 -34.89
C LEU A 1000 -9.49 20.73 -35.08
N SER A 1001 -9.66 19.47 -34.67
CA SER A 1001 -10.87 18.69 -34.97
C SER A 1001 -11.60 18.32 -33.69
N GLN A 1002 -12.82 18.83 -33.49
CA GLN A 1002 -13.66 18.41 -32.39
C GLN A 1002 -14.42 17.14 -32.76
N THR A 1003 -14.06 16.02 -32.14
CA THR A 1003 -14.59 14.69 -32.44
C THR A 1003 -15.63 14.19 -31.42
N GLN A 1004 -16.03 15.02 -30.45
CA GLN A 1004 -17.08 14.72 -29.46
C GLN A 1004 -18.04 15.90 -29.27
N LEU A 1005 -19.26 15.58 -28.82
CA LEU A 1005 -20.37 16.53 -28.64
C LEU A 1005 -20.23 17.45 -27.41
N THR A 1006 -19.25 17.21 -26.53
CA THR A 1006 -19.12 17.97 -25.27
C THR A 1006 -17.71 18.44 -25.02
N THR A 1007 -17.57 19.70 -24.61
CA THR A 1007 -16.30 20.32 -24.19
C THR A 1007 -16.26 20.66 -22.70
N ASN A 1008 -17.26 20.24 -21.92
CA ASN A 1008 -17.48 20.69 -20.54
C ASN A 1008 -16.25 20.54 -19.62
N THR A 1009 -15.31 19.64 -19.94
CA THR A 1009 -14.11 19.39 -19.13
C THR A 1009 -12.86 20.09 -19.67
N PHE A 1010 -12.71 20.25 -21.00
CA PHE A 1010 -11.51 20.82 -21.63
C PHE A 1010 -11.90 21.68 -22.84
N PRO A 1011 -11.36 22.91 -22.96
CA PRO A 1011 -11.72 23.80 -24.04
C PRO A 1011 -11.23 23.26 -25.39
N TRP A 1012 -12.03 23.44 -26.44
CA TRP A 1012 -11.59 23.21 -27.82
C TRP A 1012 -10.52 24.24 -28.19
N GLY A 1013 -9.25 23.81 -28.17
CA GLY A 1013 -8.13 24.73 -28.32
C GLY A 1013 -6.75 24.09 -28.35
N LEU A 1014 -5.71 24.90 -28.52
CA LEU A 1014 -4.31 24.49 -28.68
C LEU A 1014 -3.37 25.45 -27.97
N TYR A 1015 -2.34 24.92 -27.32
CA TYR A 1015 -1.12 25.68 -26.99
C TYR A 1015 -0.10 25.55 -28.11
N LEU A 1016 0.49 26.65 -28.57
CA LEU A 1016 1.60 26.63 -29.53
C LEU A 1016 2.63 27.69 -29.17
N ARG A 1017 3.89 27.29 -29.13
CA ARG A 1017 5.03 28.21 -29.22
C ARG A 1017 6.05 27.72 -30.22
N ILE A 1018 6.70 28.66 -30.87
CA ILE A 1018 7.74 28.42 -31.87
C ILE A 1018 9.05 28.84 -31.22
N VAL A 1019 9.93 27.87 -30.99
CA VAL A 1019 11.24 28.11 -30.39
C VAL A 1019 12.27 27.93 -31.50
N ALA A 1020 12.82 29.04 -32.01
CA ALA A 1020 13.95 28.96 -32.92
C ALA A 1020 15.12 28.32 -32.18
N GLU A 1021 15.61 27.18 -32.68
CA GLU A 1021 16.85 26.61 -32.20
C GLU A 1021 17.99 27.22 -33.03
N GLY A 1022 19.19 27.35 -32.44
CA GLY A 1022 20.35 27.86 -33.17
C GLY A 1022 20.59 27.08 -34.48
N GLU A 1023 21.28 27.70 -35.42
CA GLU A 1023 21.68 27.06 -36.67
C GLU A 1023 22.52 25.80 -36.39
N ASP A 1024 22.29 24.70 -37.12
CA ASP A 1024 23.14 23.51 -36.98
C ASP A 1024 24.56 23.84 -37.45
N ALA A 1025 25.55 23.70 -36.58
CA ALA A 1025 26.95 23.86 -36.98
C ALA A 1025 27.43 22.73 -37.89
N ALA A 1026 26.82 21.55 -37.76
CA ALA A 1026 26.96 20.42 -38.70
C ALA A 1026 25.79 19.45 -38.54
N VAL A 1027 25.43 18.76 -39.62
CA VAL A 1027 24.44 17.67 -39.60
C VAL A 1027 25.11 16.37 -39.16
N LEU A 1028 24.62 15.77 -38.07
CA LEU A 1028 25.07 14.44 -37.65
C LEU A 1028 24.39 13.36 -38.52
N PRO A 1029 25.12 12.30 -38.95
CA PRO A 1029 24.53 11.16 -39.65
C PRO A 1029 23.36 10.52 -38.88
N GLU A 1030 22.33 10.02 -39.58
CA GLU A 1030 21.22 9.26 -38.95
C GLU A 1030 21.64 7.83 -38.52
N THR A 1031 22.75 7.31 -39.06
CA THR A 1031 23.28 5.98 -38.73
C THR A 1031 24.60 6.10 -37.99
N TRP A 1032 24.62 5.63 -36.75
CA TRP A 1032 25.77 5.65 -35.85
C TRP A 1032 26.29 4.22 -35.68
N SER A 1033 27.53 4.07 -35.20
CA SER A 1033 28.08 2.77 -34.80
C SER A 1033 27.73 2.49 -33.35
N PHE A 1034 27.25 1.28 -33.04
CA PHE A 1034 26.80 0.90 -31.71
C PHE A 1034 27.41 -0.41 -31.22
N ARG A 1035 27.70 -0.49 -29.92
CA ARG A 1035 28.20 -1.69 -29.26
C ARG A 1035 27.55 -1.89 -27.89
N LYS A 1036 27.08 -3.11 -27.62
CA LYS A 1036 26.60 -3.52 -26.29
C LYS A 1036 27.76 -3.66 -25.30
N ASP A 1037 27.54 -3.29 -24.05
CA ASP A 1037 28.53 -3.37 -22.96
C ASP A 1037 27.90 -3.96 -21.68
N PRO A 1038 27.46 -5.24 -21.70
CA PRO A 1038 26.75 -5.85 -20.58
C PRO A 1038 27.58 -6.00 -19.30
N GLN A 1039 28.91 -5.84 -19.40
CA GLN A 1039 29.83 -5.90 -18.27
C GLN A 1039 30.42 -4.52 -17.89
N ASP A 1040 29.97 -3.44 -18.52
CA ASP A 1040 30.45 -2.06 -18.33
C ASP A 1040 31.98 -1.90 -18.44
N VAL A 1041 32.62 -2.64 -19.35
CA VAL A 1041 34.08 -2.65 -19.55
C VAL A 1041 34.55 -1.58 -20.52
N GLY A 1042 33.66 -0.96 -21.28
CA GLY A 1042 34.00 -0.04 -22.36
C GLY A 1042 34.79 1.19 -21.92
N THR A 1043 34.53 1.67 -20.69
CA THR A 1043 35.28 2.80 -20.10
C THR A 1043 36.73 2.39 -19.80
N GLN A 1044 36.92 1.19 -19.24
CA GLN A 1044 38.24 0.63 -18.94
C GLN A 1044 39.03 0.32 -20.22
N GLN A 1045 38.33 -0.17 -21.25
CA GLN A 1045 38.90 -0.48 -22.57
C GLN A 1045 39.04 0.75 -23.48
N LYS A 1046 38.66 1.94 -22.98
CA LYS A 1046 38.79 3.23 -23.68
C LYS A 1046 38.04 3.28 -25.02
N TRP A 1047 36.82 2.76 -25.08
CA TRP A 1047 35.99 2.77 -26.30
C TRP A 1047 35.58 4.19 -26.76
N GLN A 1048 35.79 5.21 -25.94
CA GLN A 1048 35.67 6.62 -26.31
C GLN A 1048 36.78 7.12 -27.24
N ASN A 1049 37.91 6.42 -27.35
CA ASN A 1049 39.07 6.85 -28.11
C ASN A 1049 38.94 6.56 -29.62
N GLU A 1050 39.75 7.25 -30.42
CA GLU A 1050 39.88 7.01 -31.86
C GLU A 1050 40.61 5.69 -32.16
N GLY A 1051 40.37 5.13 -33.35
CA GLY A 1051 41.02 3.90 -33.81
C GLY A 1051 40.44 2.60 -33.24
N ILE A 1052 39.35 2.67 -32.46
CA ILE A 1052 38.64 1.51 -31.89
C ILE A 1052 37.55 1.00 -32.85
N ASP A 1053 37.87 0.82 -34.13
CA ASP A 1053 36.93 0.35 -35.15
C ASP A 1053 37.16 -1.14 -35.44
N GLY A 1054 36.11 -1.98 -35.38
CA GLY A 1054 36.24 -3.42 -35.57
C GLY A 1054 35.12 -4.28 -34.94
N ASP A 1055 35.42 -5.55 -34.68
CA ASP A 1055 34.47 -6.56 -34.19
C ASP A 1055 33.67 -6.13 -32.95
N GLY A 1056 32.34 -6.25 -33.06
CA GLY A 1056 31.38 -5.93 -31.99
C GLY A 1056 30.67 -4.58 -32.13
N TRP A 1057 31.06 -3.73 -33.09
CA TRP A 1057 30.32 -2.52 -33.46
C TRP A 1057 29.39 -2.80 -34.65
N GLN A 1058 28.14 -2.37 -34.55
CA GLN A 1058 27.11 -2.55 -35.58
C GLN A 1058 26.37 -1.24 -35.86
N PRO A 1059 25.83 -1.01 -37.06
CA PRO A 1059 25.08 0.20 -37.37
C PRO A 1059 23.77 0.27 -36.55
N ILE A 1060 23.44 1.46 -36.08
CA ILE A 1060 22.17 1.76 -35.39
C ILE A 1060 21.61 3.09 -35.85
N ARG A 1061 20.28 3.21 -35.89
CA ARG A 1061 19.62 4.47 -36.23
C ARG A 1061 19.49 5.37 -35.00
N VAL A 1062 19.82 6.65 -35.17
CA VAL A 1062 19.58 7.71 -34.18
C VAL A 1062 18.80 8.84 -34.88
N PRO A 1063 17.63 9.25 -34.37
CA PRO A 1063 16.98 8.78 -33.14
C PRO A 1063 16.35 7.38 -33.29
N GLY A 1064 16.37 6.60 -32.21
CA GLY A 1064 15.66 5.33 -32.13
C GLY A 1064 16.01 4.51 -30.88
N ALA A 1065 15.01 3.90 -30.25
CA ALA A 1065 15.24 2.93 -29.18
C ALA A 1065 16.05 1.74 -29.72
N TRP A 1066 17.11 1.33 -29.01
CA TRP A 1066 18.04 0.35 -29.54
C TRP A 1066 17.40 -1.02 -29.75
N GLU A 1067 16.31 -1.35 -29.05
CA GLU A 1067 15.61 -2.64 -29.13
C GLU A 1067 15.00 -2.87 -30.50
N LYS A 1068 14.67 -1.79 -31.21
CA LYS A 1068 14.19 -1.86 -32.59
C LYS A 1068 15.24 -2.39 -33.55
N THR A 1069 16.52 -2.26 -33.20
CA THR A 1069 17.64 -2.67 -34.04
C THR A 1069 18.31 -3.94 -33.51
N ILE A 1070 18.48 -4.06 -32.18
CA ILE A 1070 19.34 -5.09 -31.57
C ILE A 1070 18.57 -6.14 -30.76
N GLY A 1071 17.24 -6.02 -30.68
CA GLY A 1071 16.39 -6.83 -29.80
C GLY A 1071 16.44 -6.39 -28.33
N PRO A 1072 15.70 -7.09 -27.44
CA PRO A 1072 15.62 -6.73 -26.02
C PRO A 1072 17.00 -6.69 -25.35
N TYR A 1073 17.34 -5.57 -24.71
CA TYR A 1073 18.61 -5.40 -24.04
C TYR A 1073 18.52 -4.29 -22.99
N ASP A 1074 18.62 -4.66 -21.72
CA ASP A 1074 18.83 -3.72 -20.61
C ASP A 1074 20.33 -3.73 -20.25
N GLY A 1075 20.94 -2.57 -20.06
CA GLY A 1075 22.35 -2.41 -19.70
C GLY A 1075 23.03 -1.20 -20.33
N THR A 1076 24.36 -1.26 -20.44
CA THR A 1076 25.17 -0.17 -21.01
C THR A 1076 25.39 -0.38 -22.51
N GLY A 1077 25.20 0.67 -23.30
CA GLY A 1077 25.50 0.69 -24.74
C GLY A 1077 26.35 1.89 -25.12
N TRP A 1078 27.18 1.73 -26.14
CA TRP A 1078 28.06 2.79 -26.65
C TRP A 1078 27.69 3.14 -28.08
N TYR A 1079 27.59 4.44 -28.37
CA TYR A 1079 27.32 5.01 -29.68
C TYR A 1079 28.53 5.81 -30.17
N ARG A 1080 28.86 5.72 -31.46
CA ARG A 1080 29.99 6.45 -32.08
C ARG A 1080 29.55 7.02 -33.42
N VAL A 1081 29.87 8.28 -33.66
CA VAL A 1081 29.64 8.94 -34.94
C VAL A 1081 30.76 9.91 -35.26
N HIS A 1082 31.16 9.94 -36.53
CA HIS A 1082 32.10 10.93 -37.02
C HIS A 1082 31.36 12.06 -37.73
N PHE A 1083 31.84 13.28 -37.56
CA PHE A 1083 31.31 14.47 -38.21
C PHE A 1083 32.45 15.45 -38.51
N GLU A 1084 32.21 16.35 -39.45
CA GLU A 1084 33.15 17.40 -39.83
C GLU A 1084 32.52 18.76 -39.54
N LEU A 1085 33.33 19.68 -39.02
CA LEU A 1085 32.90 21.06 -38.76
C LEU A 1085 33.56 22.01 -39.77
N PRO A 1086 32.77 22.85 -40.46
CA PRO A 1086 33.30 23.83 -41.39
C PRO A 1086 34.27 24.83 -40.72
N VAL A 1087 35.35 25.21 -41.42
CA VAL A 1087 36.38 26.11 -40.88
C VAL A 1087 35.86 27.53 -40.65
N GLU A 1088 34.83 27.92 -41.38
CA GLU A 1088 34.13 29.21 -41.30
C GLU A 1088 33.41 29.43 -39.97
N HIS A 1089 33.08 28.37 -39.23
CA HIS A 1089 32.48 28.47 -37.89
C HIS A 1089 33.53 28.55 -36.77
N ARG A 1090 34.83 28.60 -37.11
CA ARG A 1090 35.92 28.65 -36.13
C ARG A 1090 35.81 29.90 -35.25
N GLY A 1091 35.62 29.69 -33.95
CA GLY A 1091 35.45 30.74 -32.96
C GLY A 1091 34.01 30.95 -32.51
N ALA A 1092 33.04 30.30 -33.16
CA ALA A 1092 31.66 30.27 -32.69
C ALA A 1092 31.53 29.43 -31.41
N ALA A 1093 30.61 29.81 -30.52
CA ALA A 1093 30.16 28.94 -29.44
C ALA A 1093 29.45 27.73 -30.05
N LEU A 1094 29.70 26.54 -29.52
CA LEU A 1094 29.06 25.30 -29.98
C LEU A 1094 28.37 24.62 -28.81
N ARG A 1095 27.24 23.96 -29.07
CA ARG A 1095 26.53 23.13 -28.08
C ARG A 1095 25.98 21.86 -28.72
N LEU A 1096 26.11 20.73 -28.03
CA LEU A 1096 25.39 19.49 -28.34
C LEU A 1096 24.05 19.51 -27.61
N ALA A 1097 22.96 19.44 -28.36
CA ALA A 1097 21.62 19.37 -27.82
C ALA A 1097 21.06 17.95 -27.97
N PHE A 1098 20.86 17.28 -26.84
CA PHE A 1098 20.20 15.97 -26.76
C PHE A 1098 18.73 16.18 -26.41
N ARG A 1099 17.81 15.67 -27.22
CA ARG A 1099 16.36 15.86 -27.03
C ARG A 1099 15.70 14.81 -26.14
N GLY A 1100 16.47 13.82 -25.71
CA GLY A 1100 16.08 12.74 -24.80
C GLY A 1100 17.02 11.56 -24.99
N VAL A 1101 17.45 10.99 -23.88
CA VAL A 1101 18.33 9.82 -23.82
C VAL A 1101 17.81 8.96 -22.70
N ASP A 1102 17.56 7.69 -22.98
CA ASP A 1102 16.97 6.83 -21.98
C ASP A 1102 17.91 6.68 -20.78
N GLU A 1103 17.35 6.96 -19.60
CA GLU A 1103 18.02 7.12 -18.31
C GLU A 1103 19.31 7.97 -18.30
N GLN A 1104 20.50 7.37 -18.47
CA GLN A 1104 21.78 8.04 -18.21
C GLN A 1104 22.70 8.11 -19.43
N ALA A 1105 23.44 9.21 -19.58
CA ALA A 1105 24.32 9.45 -20.70
C ALA A 1105 25.66 10.11 -20.31
N TRP A 1106 26.77 9.64 -20.89
CA TRP A 1106 28.08 10.29 -20.87
C TRP A 1106 28.54 10.59 -22.29
N VAL A 1107 29.04 11.79 -22.53
CA VAL A 1107 29.31 12.31 -23.86
C VAL A 1107 30.78 12.69 -23.99
N TYR A 1108 31.44 12.10 -24.97
CA TYR A 1108 32.85 12.30 -25.25
C TYR A 1108 33.05 12.90 -26.64
N LEU A 1109 33.96 13.85 -26.75
CA LEU A 1109 34.40 14.44 -28.01
C LEU A 1109 35.89 14.16 -28.19
N ASN A 1110 36.26 13.51 -29.29
CA ASN A 1110 37.65 13.19 -29.63
C ASN A 1110 38.41 12.47 -28.49
N GLY A 1111 37.70 11.64 -27.72
CA GLY A 1111 38.25 10.89 -26.57
C GLY A 1111 38.11 11.56 -25.20
N GLU A 1112 37.78 12.85 -25.15
CA GLU A 1112 37.65 13.64 -23.92
C GLU A 1112 36.18 13.74 -23.46
N LEU A 1113 35.90 13.57 -22.17
CA LEU A 1113 34.55 13.74 -21.62
C LEU A 1113 34.17 15.23 -21.65
N VAL A 1114 33.12 15.57 -22.40
CA VAL A 1114 32.62 16.95 -22.52
C VAL A 1114 31.39 17.22 -21.68
N GLY A 1115 30.68 16.19 -21.25
CA GLY A 1115 29.56 16.34 -20.32
C GLY A 1115 28.80 15.03 -20.08
N GLU A 1116 27.87 15.07 -19.14
CA GLU A 1116 27.06 13.92 -18.77
C GLU A 1116 25.68 14.34 -18.24
N ARG A 1117 24.68 13.46 -18.42
CA ARG A 1117 23.38 13.50 -17.75
C ARG A 1117 23.19 12.18 -17.01
N THR A 1118 23.48 12.20 -15.71
CA THR A 1118 23.42 11.03 -14.83
C THR A 1118 22.61 11.36 -13.60
N THR A 1119 22.24 10.35 -12.81
CA THR A 1119 21.64 10.60 -11.49
C THR A 1119 22.59 11.40 -10.60
N ALA A 1120 23.90 11.17 -10.74
CA ALA A 1120 24.94 11.92 -10.03
C ALA A 1120 25.03 13.39 -10.47
N SER A 1121 25.00 13.69 -11.77
CA SER A 1121 25.15 15.07 -12.27
C SER A 1121 23.89 15.91 -12.11
N THR A 1122 22.71 15.28 -12.04
CA THR A 1122 21.42 15.98 -11.97
C THR A 1122 20.78 15.97 -10.58
N GLY A 1123 21.16 15.04 -9.71
CA GLY A 1123 20.48 14.79 -8.44
C GLY A 1123 19.07 14.19 -8.58
N LYS A 1124 18.65 13.81 -9.79
CA LYS A 1124 17.32 13.28 -10.12
C LYS A 1124 17.36 11.76 -10.34
N GLY A 1125 16.25 11.06 -10.13
CA GLY A 1125 16.13 9.62 -10.37
C GLY A 1125 16.08 9.25 -11.86
N ILE A 1126 16.44 8.01 -12.21
CA ILE A 1126 16.43 7.50 -13.61
C ILE A 1126 15.06 7.68 -14.30
N GLY A 1127 13.96 7.45 -13.57
CA GLY A 1127 12.59 7.62 -14.07
C GLY A 1127 12.17 9.07 -14.30
N GLU A 1128 12.96 10.04 -13.82
CA GLU A 1128 12.74 11.46 -14.09
C GLU A 1128 13.57 11.94 -15.26
N ILE A 1129 14.82 11.46 -15.37
CA ILE A 1129 15.73 12.00 -16.37
C ILE A 1129 15.48 11.43 -17.75
N TRP A 1130 15.02 10.19 -17.93
CA TRP A 1130 15.00 9.47 -19.22
C TRP A 1130 14.45 10.23 -20.44
N ASP A 1131 13.45 11.10 -20.32
CA ASP A 1131 12.89 11.85 -21.46
C ASP A 1131 13.26 13.34 -21.52
N GLN A 1132 14.06 13.82 -20.56
CA GLN A 1132 14.41 15.23 -20.44
C GLN A 1132 15.48 15.63 -21.47
N PRO A 1133 15.30 16.74 -22.20
CA PRO A 1133 16.36 17.29 -23.04
C PRO A 1133 17.48 17.90 -22.18
N PHE A 1134 18.71 17.89 -22.70
CA PHE A 1134 19.87 18.57 -22.09
C PHE A 1134 20.85 19.05 -23.16
N GLU A 1135 21.64 20.06 -22.82
CA GLU A 1135 22.62 20.65 -23.72
C GLU A 1135 24.01 20.62 -23.07
N ILE A 1136 25.04 20.31 -23.87
CA ILE A 1136 26.44 20.33 -23.46
C ILE A 1136 27.17 21.39 -24.29
N PRO A 1137 27.68 22.48 -23.70
CA PRO A 1137 28.55 23.41 -24.41
C PRO A 1137 29.85 22.69 -24.80
N LEU A 1138 30.28 22.81 -26.05
CA LEU A 1138 31.50 22.20 -26.54
C LEU A 1138 32.68 23.18 -26.40
N PRO A 1139 33.77 22.80 -25.70
CA PRO A 1139 34.91 23.67 -25.52
C PRO A 1139 35.72 23.80 -26.83
N PRO A 1140 36.03 25.04 -27.29
CA PRO A 1140 36.77 25.25 -28.54
C PRO A 1140 38.11 24.50 -28.70
N PRO A 1141 38.93 24.30 -27.65
CA PRO A 1141 40.21 23.58 -27.77
C PRO A 1141 40.09 22.11 -28.20
N GLN A 1142 38.92 21.49 -28.02
CA GLN A 1142 38.71 20.07 -28.32
C GLN A 1142 38.15 19.84 -29.73
N ILE A 1143 37.80 20.90 -30.45
CA ILE A 1143 37.20 20.85 -31.79
C ILE A 1143 38.28 20.90 -32.87
N ARG A 1144 38.19 19.98 -33.82
CA ARG A 1144 39.03 19.94 -35.02
C ARG A 1144 38.29 20.62 -36.18
N TRP A 1145 38.50 21.91 -36.34
CA TRP A 1145 37.90 22.71 -37.42
C TRP A 1145 38.47 22.33 -38.79
N GLY A 1146 37.62 22.15 -39.80
CA GLY A 1146 38.01 21.69 -41.13
C GLY A 1146 38.53 20.24 -41.16
N GLY A 1147 38.27 19.47 -40.10
CA GLY A 1147 38.74 18.09 -39.96
C GLY A 1147 37.69 17.19 -39.29
N LYS A 1148 38.00 15.89 -39.26
CA LYS A 1148 37.13 14.84 -38.73
C LYS A 1148 37.16 14.82 -37.21
N ASN A 1149 35.97 14.92 -36.61
CA ASN A 1149 35.72 14.80 -35.17
C ASN A 1149 34.98 13.48 -34.89
N LEU A 1150 35.20 12.92 -33.71
CA LEU A 1150 34.51 11.74 -33.20
C LEU A 1150 33.65 12.13 -31.99
N LEU A 1151 32.35 11.91 -32.08
CA LEU A 1151 31.42 11.97 -30.96
C LEU A 1151 31.12 10.55 -30.47
N VAL A 1152 31.32 10.30 -29.17
CA VAL A 1152 30.99 9.03 -28.52
C VAL A 1152 30.00 9.27 -27.39
N VAL A 1153 28.94 8.47 -27.31
CA VAL A 1153 27.95 8.56 -26.25
C VAL A 1153 27.78 7.19 -25.58
N LYS A 1154 28.09 7.12 -24.29
CA LYS A 1154 27.77 5.96 -23.45
C LYS A 1154 26.37 6.18 -22.87
N VAL A 1155 25.49 5.20 -23.00
CA VAL A 1155 24.13 5.23 -22.46
C VAL A 1155 23.95 4.03 -21.54
N HIS A 1156 23.28 4.22 -20.40
CA HIS A 1156 22.86 3.13 -19.52
C HIS A 1156 21.35 3.18 -19.36
N ASP A 1157 20.69 2.06 -19.65
CA ASP A 1157 19.25 1.83 -19.44
C ASP A 1157 19.07 0.59 -18.56
N SER A 1158 18.18 0.69 -17.57
CA SER A 1158 17.90 -0.36 -16.61
C SER A 1158 16.69 -1.22 -16.99
N LYS A 1159 15.71 -0.69 -17.73
CA LYS A 1159 14.46 -1.37 -18.12
C LYS A 1159 13.77 -0.69 -19.31
N PHE A 1160 13.17 -1.55 -20.14
CA PHE A 1160 12.21 -1.21 -21.21
C PHE A 1160 12.85 -0.88 -22.56
N ALA A 1161 13.01 0.41 -22.89
CA ALA A 1161 13.34 0.85 -24.23
C ALA A 1161 14.49 1.85 -24.20
N GLY A 1162 15.71 1.34 -24.35
CA GLY A 1162 16.95 2.07 -24.13
C GLY A 1162 17.50 2.85 -25.33
N GLY A 1163 18.44 3.75 -25.04
CA GLY A 1163 19.30 4.38 -26.04
C GLY A 1163 19.00 5.84 -26.38
N LEU A 1164 19.60 6.31 -27.48
CA LEU A 1164 19.39 7.65 -28.05
C LEU A 1164 18.07 7.72 -28.83
N PHE A 1165 16.95 7.64 -28.12
CA PHE A 1165 15.62 7.54 -28.72
C PHE A 1165 15.04 8.86 -29.27
N ARG A 1166 15.69 10.00 -28.98
CA ARG A 1166 15.37 11.33 -29.55
C ARG A 1166 16.59 11.99 -30.17
N ASN A 1167 16.36 13.07 -30.93
CA ASN A 1167 17.38 13.73 -31.75
C ASN A 1167 18.59 14.19 -30.93
N VAL A 1168 19.77 14.11 -31.53
CA VAL A 1168 21.00 14.75 -31.07
C VAL A 1168 21.44 15.74 -32.14
N ARG A 1169 21.60 17.00 -31.77
CA ARG A 1169 21.95 18.09 -32.69
C ARG A 1169 23.20 18.82 -32.24
N LEU A 1170 23.93 19.36 -33.19
CA LEU A 1170 25.10 20.19 -32.93
C LEU A 1170 24.79 21.61 -33.40
N LEU A 1171 24.61 22.54 -32.46
CA LEU A 1171 24.11 23.88 -32.72
C LEU A 1171 25.22 24.92 -32.55
N LEU A 1172 25.18 25.97 -33.35
CA LEU A 1172 25.85 27.24 -33.07
C LEU A 1172 25.16 27.88 -31.86
N GLY A 1173 25.96 28.33 -30.89
CA GLY A 1173 25.52 29.16 -29.77
C GLY A 1173 25.33 30.60 -30.21
N GLU A 1174 24.49 31.33 -29.48
CA GLU A 1174 24.34 32.79 -29.65
C GLU A 1174 25.57 33.56 -29.17
#